data_AF-A0A1X0NGM1-F1
#
_entry.id   AF-A0A1X0NGM1-F1
#
_cell.length_a   1.000
_cell.length_b   1.000
_cell.length_c   1.000
_cell.angle_alpha   90.00
_cell.angle_beta   90.00
_cell.angle_gamma   90.00
#
_symmetry.space_group_name_H-M   'P 1'
#
loop_
_entity.id
_entity.type
_entity.pdbx_description
1 polymer ?
#
loop_
_entity_poly.entity_id
_entity_poly.type
_entity_poly.pdbx_seq_one_letter_code
_entity_poly.pdbx_strand_id
1 'polypeptide(L)'
;MNTESKLQAKYNVAVERYQAAKQAEAAAKKEVDEKEALAEETQEGTKEYFLAWAELYKAEIAFTEKVEQRCGAEYEVAFFKVDCVKYRHGADSKEGQRAQHRAELAHTMEYVYRESSPYWIKWYKLDCKAWWVYYQLKAEGYDNSADELDMSRKLFCDRIKANGETLSNARNAVVEALNKWEQEDDRVAWDKAKPEYDSALAKWNEFKIKGDQYAEELGKTINSRIKGVAPISELLCGHTGKSVAELQKEAKQDPHSAIGLELLKKYGAAAKRYEAAVQGEAAAKKERDEKLALAEGTHDGTKEYYLAKAEWLKAEMAIAEKVEQRYATESERNSCYTDWMKYRHGGDSKEAQRAQHRAEVALTMKYVYRESSPYWIKWYKLDCKVWLVYYQLKAEGYDNIADELDRAREVFRNRIKANGEALSNARNAAVEALNKWEQEDDRAAWNKGKPKYDTALAKWNEFKPKGNQYAEELEARVDECLRWKESEKKHRDAFERYVAALRTETVAKREVDEKEALAEGTQDGTKEYYLAKAVYWRAYMAFAEKVDERYAAEYAEAFFKVDCVKYRLGGDSKEAQIAQHRAVVARTREFVYMDDSPYWIKWYKLDCKAWWVYYQLKAEGYDDIADELERARKVFLDRIKANGKTYGITHNIAVEALNKWEQEDDRVAWYMGNRGNDRVAWYMGNEMYSDEPAEWNEFKIKGEPYAEELGKTINSRIKGVAPISELLSLHTGKSVAELQKEAKQDPHSAKDLELLKKYGAAAKRYEAAVQAEADAYNEMDEKWALAKKTQWDTKEYYFAWAEKQKAEIAVLEKVEQRCAAENAVYWRYVDCMKYRHGTDSKEAQIAQHRAELSRTMEFVYSDYCPYWIKWYKLDGKVRWVYYQLKAEGYDNVAAELKRQ
;
A
#
# COMPACT_ATOMS: atom_id res chain seq x y z
N MET A 1 6.66 -96.08 -21.19
CA MET A 1 6.84 -94.60 -21.21
C MET A 1 8.17 -94.26 -20.58
N ASN A 2 9.11 -93.73 -21.36
CA ASN A 2 10.39 -93.19 -20.86
C ASN A 2 10.12 -91.98 -19.94
N THR A 3 10.84 -91.86 -18.82
CA THR A 3 10.69 -90.78 -17.82
C THR A 3 10.78 -89.39 -18.47
N GLU A 4 11.61 -89.25 -19.50
CA GLU A 4 11.72 -88.02 -20.30
C GLU A 4 10.40 -87.60 -20.96
N SER A 5 9.65 -88.56 -21.52
CA SER A 5 8.38 -88.30 -22.19
C SER A 5 7.31 -87.83 -21.21
N LYS A 6 7.35 -88.31 -19.96
CA LYS A 6 6.43 -87.84 -18.89
C LYS A 6 6.77 -86.42 -18.45
N LEU A 7 8.04 -86.07 -18.31
CA LEU A 7 8.47 -84.71 -17.96
C LEU A 7 8.14 -83.72 -19.07
N GLN A 8 8.40 -84.08 -20.32
CA GLN A 8 8.06 -83.27 -21.48
C GLN A 8 6.54 -83.03 -21.58
N ALA A 9 5.71 -84.04 -21.29
CA ALA A 9 4.26 -83.87 -21.27
C ALA A 9 3.80 -82.87 -20.18
N LYS A 10 4.37 -82.93 -18.98
CA LYS A 10 4.07 -81.95 -17.91
C LYS A 10 4.49 -80.54 -18.28
N TYR A 11 5.68 -80.39 -18.88
CA TYR A 11 6.15 -79.11 -19.39
C TYR A 11 5.20 -78.53 -20.45
N ASN A 12 4.78 -79.34 -21.43
CA ASN A 12 3.85 -78.89 -22.47
C ASN A 12 2.51 -78.42 -21.89
N VAL A 13 1.95 -79.13 -20.91
CA VAL A 13 0.72 -78.72 -20.20
C VAL A 13 0.91 -77.39 -19.46
N ALA A 14 2.04 -77.19 -18.79
CA ALA A 14 2.34 -75.92 -18.13
C ALA A 14 2.46 -74.76 -19.15
N VAL A 15 3.06 -75.01 -20.32
CA VAL A 15 3.14 -74.02 -21.40
C VAL A 15 1.76 -73.63 -21.91
N GLU A 16 0.84 -74.59 -22.11
CA GLU A 16 -0.54 -74.31 -22.51
C GLU A 16 -1.27 -73.44 -21.47
N ARG A 17 -1.14 -73.74 -20.17
CA ARG A 17 -1.70 -72.93 -19.09
C ARG A 17 -1.14 -71.51 -19.07
N TYR A 18 0.17 -71.37 -19.27
CA TYR A 18 0.83 -70.06 -19.35
C TYR A 18 0.31 -69.23 -20.52
N GLN A 19 0.14 -69.84 -21.70
CA GLN A 19 -0.44 -69.13 -22.86
C GLN A 19 -1.88 -68.70 -22.61
N ALA A 20 -2.71 -69.55 -21.98
CA ALA A 20 -4.07 -69.19 -21.61
C ALA A 20 -4.12 -68.03 -20.60
N ALA A 21 -3.26 -68.07 -19.57
CA ALA A 21 -3.15 -66.99 -18.59
C ALA A 21 -2.66 -65.67 -19.21
N LYS A 22 -1.72 -65.74 -20.16
CA LYS A 22 -1.24 -64.58 -20.93
C LYS A 22 -2.33 -63.95 -21.79
N GLN A 23 -3.21 -64.75 -22.39
CA GLN A 23 -4.38 -64.25 -23.13
C GLN A 23 -5.40 -63.58 -22.20
N ALA A 24 -5.64 -64.17 -21.02
CA ALA A 24 -6.53 -63.58 -20.01
C ALA A 24 -6.00 -62.25 -19.46
N GLU A 25 -4.68 -62.13 -19.24
CA GLU A 25 -4.01 -60.88 -18.88
C GLU A 25 -4.19 -59.81 -19.96
N ALA A 26 -3.94 -60.15 -21.23
CA ALA A 26 -4.09 -59.19 -22.33
C ALA A 26 -5.54 -58.70 -22.48
N ALA A 27 -6.53 -59.57 -22.26
CA ALA A 27 -7.94 -59.19 -22.27
C ALA A 27 -8.27 -58.23 -21.11
N ALA A 28 -7.78 -58.50 -19.90
CA ALA A 28 -7.99 -57.62 -18.75
C ALA A 28 -7.25 -56.28 -18.90
N LYS A 29 -6.05 -56.27 -19.51
CA LYS A 29 -5.33 -55.03 -19.81
C LYS A 29 -6.11 -54.15 -20.77
N LYS A 30 -6.70 -54.76 -21.81
CA LYS A 30 -7.58 -54.05 -22.74
C LYS A 30 -8.77 -53.38 -22.02
N GLU A 31 -9.38 -54.07 -21.05
CA GLU A 31 -10.46 -53.48 -20.24
C GLU A 31 -9.98 -52.29 -19.41
N VAL A 32 -8.79 -52.38 -18.79
CA VAL A 32 -8.15 -51.25 -18.07
C VAL A 32 -7.95 -50.07 -19.01
N ASP A 33 -7.35 -50.29 -20.19
CA ASP A 33 -7.06 -49.22 -21.16
C ASP A 33 -8.36 -48.55 -21.66
N GLU A 34 -9.44 -49.32 -21.86
CA GLU A 34 -10.76 -48.78 -22.22
C GLU A 34 -11.38 -47.94 -21.08
N LYS A 35 -11.21 -48.34 -19.82
CA LYS A 35 -11.68 -47.58 -18.65
C LYS A 35 -10.87 -46.32 -18.41
N GLU A 36 -9.56 -46.36 -18.67
CA GLU A 36 -8.65 -45.23 -18.54
C GLU A 36 -9.00 -44.15 -19.56
N ALA A 37 -9.16 -44.54 -20.83
CA ALA A 37 -9.60 -43.62 -21.88
C ALA A 37 -10.95 -42.94 -21.53
N LEU A 38 -11.92 -43.71 -21.00
CA LEU A 38 -13.20 -43.15 -20.56
C LEU A 38 -13.04 -42.17 -19.38
N ALA A 39 -12.15 -42.47 -18.43
CA ALA A 39 -11.89 -41.60 -17.29
C ALA A 39 -11.20 -40.30 -17.72
N GLU A 40 -10.27 -40.36 -18.68
CA GLU A 40 -9.58 -39.18 -19.24
C GLU A 40 -10.52 -38.28 -20.06
N GLU A 41 -11.55 -38.82 -20.71
CA GLU A 41 -12.56 -38.04 -21.43
C GLU A 41 -13.50 -37.25 -20.51
N THR A 42 -13.60 -37.63 -19.23
CA THR A 42 -14.47 -36.93 -18.27
C THR A 42 -13.79 -35.70 -17.67
N GLN A 43 -14.57 -34.65 -17.41
CA GLN A 43 -14.04 -33.42 -16.84
C GLN A 43 -13.55 -33.62 -15.40
N GLU A 44 -12.26 -33.35 -15.15
CA GLU A 44 -11.64 -33.48 -13.84
C GLU A 44 -12.40 -32.71 -12.75
N GLY A 45 -12.59 -33.38 -11.60
CA GLY A 45 -13.29 -32.82 -10.43
C GLY A 45 -14.82 -32.98 -10.44
N THR A 46 -15.39 -33.58 -11.48
CA THR A 46 -16.82 -33.91 -11.54
C THR A 46 -17.13 -35.24 -10.84
N LYS A 47 -18.40 -35.46 -10.46
CA LYS A 47 -18.84 -36.74 -9.89
C LYS A 47 -18.61 -37.89 -10.88
N GLU A 48 -18.91 -37.64 -12.16
CA GLU A 48 -18.71 -38.57 -13.27
C GLU A 48 -17.24 -38.96 -13.44
N TYR A 49 -16.33 -37.99 -13.32
CA TYR A 49 -14.89 -38.24 -13.33
C TYR A 49 -14.47 -39.18 -12.20
N PHE A 50 -14.89 -38.90 -10.98
CA PHE A 50 -14.55 -39.76 -9.86
C PHE A 50 -15.16 -41.17 -9.98
N LEU A 51 -16.38 -41.31 -10.53
CA LEU A 51 -16.96 -42.62 -10.80
C LEU A 51 -16.21 -43.39 -11.90
N ALA A 52 -15.76 -42.70 -12.95
CA ALA A 52 -14.99 -43.32 -14.04
C ALA A 52 -13.63 -43.84 -13.52
N TRP A 53 -12.90 -43.04 -12.75
CA TRP A 53 -11.66 -43.47 -12.09
C TRP A 53 -11.89 -44.60 -11.08
N ALA A 54 -13.01 -44.60 -10.34
CA ALA A 54 -13.35 -45.71 -9.46
C ALA A 54 -13.51 -47.04 -10.23
N GLU A 55 -14.18 -47.03 -11.38
CA GLU A 55 -14.34 -48.23 -12.22
C GLU A 55 -13.01 -48.64 -12.89
N LEU A 56 -12.11 -47.70 -13.22
CA LEU A 56 -10.75 -48.02 -13.66
C LEU A 56 -9.99 -48.83 -12.61
N TYR A 57 -9.90 -48.34 -11.38
CA TYR A 57 -9.14 -49.05 -10.33
C TYR A 57 -9.75 -50.39 -9.94
N LYS A 58 -11.06 -50.58 -10.16
CA LYS A 58 -11.72 -51.86 -10.03
C LYS A 58 -11.33 -52.83 -11.16
N ALA A 59 -11.20 -52.35 -12.39
CA ALA A 59 -10.65 -53.13 -13.50
C ALA A 59 -9.16 -53.46 -13.27
N GLU A 60 -8.39 -52.53 -12.69
CA GLU A 60 -6.97 -52.73 -12.36
C GLU A 60 -6.76 -53.84 -11.32
N ILE A 61 -7.65 -53.98 -10.34
CA ILE A 61 -7.66 -55.12 -9.40
C ILE A 61 -7.84 -56.45 -10.17
N ALA A 62 -8.78 -56.50 -11.12
CA ALA A 62 -9.04 -57.69 -11.92
C ALA A 62 -7.87 -58.01 -12.88
N PHE A 63 -7.25 -57.00 -13.49
CA PHE A 63 -6.03 -57.13 -14.28
C PHE A 63 -4.89 -57.73 -13.45
N THR A 64 -4.68 -57.18 -12.25
CA THR A 64 -3.66 -57.66 -11.30
C THR A 64 -3.86 -59.14 -10.92
N GLU A 65 -5.11 -59.60 -10.76
CA GLU A 65 -5.43 -61.03 -10.56
C GLU A 65 -5.01 -61.90 -11.76
N LYS A 66 -5.15 -61.41 -12.99
CA LYS A 66 -4.71 -62.15 -14.19
C LYS A 66 -3.20 -62.20 -14.32
N VAL A 67 -2.51 -61.11 -13.97
CA VAL A 67 -1.04 -61.09 -13.91
C VAL A 67 -0.52 -62.11 -12.90
N GLU A 68 -1.17 -62.23 -11.73
CA GLU A 68 -0.84 -63.25 -10.72
C GLU A 68 -0.97 -64.67 -11.27
N GLN A 69 -2.07 -64.95 -11.98
CA GLN A 69 -2.31 -66.24 -12.63
C GLN A 69 -1.24 -66.55 -13.69
N ARG A 70 -0.86 -65.56 -14.51
CA ARG A 70 0.21 -65.72 -15.51
C ARG A 70 1.55 -66.01 -14.85
N CYS A 71 1.90 -65.30 -13.79
CA CYS A 71 3.16 -65.50 -13.08
C CYS A 71 3.24 -66.88 -12.41
N GLY A 72 2.14 -67.34 -11.81
CA GLY A 72 2.03 -68.70 -11.29
C GLY A 72 2.26 -69.76 -12.38
N ALA A 73 1.63 -69.58 -13.55
CA ALA A 73 1.81 -70.50 -14.68
C ALA A 73 3.24 -70.44 -15.28
N GLU A 74 3.86 -69.26 -15.32
CA GLU A 74 5.25 -69.08 -15.77
C GLU A 74 6.24 -69.82 -14.87
N TYR A 75 6.00 -69.77 -13.56
CA TYR A 75 6.77 -70.51 -12.59
C TYR A 75 6.64 -72.03 -12.80
N GLU A 76 5.42 -72.55 -13.03
CA GLU A 76 5.23 -73.97 -13.37
C GLU A 76 6.04 -74.39 -14.61
N VAL A 77 6.04 -73.54 -15.65
CA VAL A 77 6.83 -73.77 -16.88
C VAL A 77 8.32 -73.82 -16.57
N ALA A 78 8.83 -72.84 -15.82
CA ALA A 78 10.24 -72.78 -15.44
C ALA A 78 10.64 -74.01 -14.62
N PHE A 79 9.82 -74.41 -13.65
CA PHE A 79 10.04 -75.59 -12.80
C PHE A 79 10.14 -76.88 -13.63
N PHE A 80 9.16 -77.17 -14.49
CA PHE A 80 9.22 -78.38 -15.33
C PHE A 80 10.35 -78.33 -16.37
N LYS A 81 10.76 -77.14 -16.82
CA LYS A 81 11.92 -76.99 -17.68
C LYS A 81 13.21 -77.42 -16.97
N VAL A 82 13.36 -77.10 -15.69
CA VAL A 82 14.52 -77.57 -14.89
C VAL A 82 14.55 -79.08 -14.83
N ASP A 83 13.43 -79.73 -14.51
CA ASP A 83 13.37 -81.20 -14.44
C ASP A 83 13.76 -81.85 -15.77
N CYS A 84 13.28 -81.30 -16.89
CA CYS A 84 13.65 -81.76 -18.23
C CYS A 84 15.16 -81.59 -18.51
N VAL A 85 15.74 -80.43 -18.18
CA VAL A 85 17.16 -80.14 -18.43
C VAL A 85 18.07 -80.99 -17.53
N LYS A 86 17.76 -81.10 -16.23
CA LYS A 86 18.49 -81.96 -15.28
C LYS A 86 18.46 -83.42 -15.70
N TYR A 87 17.32 -83.90 -16.19
CA TYR A 87 17.20 -85.28 -16.69
C TYR A 87 18.07 -85.52 -17.93
N ARG A 88 18.15 -84.55 -18.85
CA ARG A 88 18.91 -84.69 -20.11
C ARG A 88 20.41 -84.49 -19.95
N HIS A 89 20.82 -83.53 -19.14
CA HIS A 89 22.21 -83.08 -19.08
C HIS A 89 22.90 -83.41 -17.74
N GLY A 90 22.13 -83.85 -16.74
CA GLY A 90 22.59 -84.01 -15.36
C GLY A 90 22.35 -82.74 -14.53
N ALA A 91 22.15 -82.90 -13.22
CA ALA A 91 21.91 -81.77 -12.32
C ALA A 91 23.13 -80.85 -12.16
N ASP A 92 24.33 -81.43 -12.26
CA ASP A 92 25.61 -80.72 -12.11
C ASP A 92 26.12 -80.12 -13.43
N SER A 93 25.40 -80.31 -14.54
CA SER A 93 25.76 -79.73 -15.83
C SER A 93 25.60 -78.20 -15.79
N LYS A 94 26.34 -77.48 -16.64
CA LYS A 94 26.20 -76.03 -16.77
C LYS A 94 24.75 -75.65 -17.14
N GLU A 95 24.12 -76.42 -18.02
CA GLU A 95 22.73 -76.26 -18.43
C GLU A 95 21.76 -76.54 -17.27
N GLY A 96 22.01 -77.60 -16.48
CA GLY A 96 21.25 -77.92 -15.28
C GLY A 96 21.29 -76.81 -14.23
N GLN A 97 22.48 -76.24 -13.98
CA GLN A 97 22.68 -75.13 -13.06
C GLN A 97 22.02 -73.83 -13.55
N ARG A 98 22.21 -73.47 -14.83
CA ARG A 98 21.55 -72.28 -15.42
C ARG A 98 20.03 -72.41 -15.38
N ALA A 99 19.47 -73.58 -15.71
CA ALA A 99 18.04 -73.83 -15.64
C ALA A 99 17.51 -73.73 -14.20
N GLN A 100 18.24 -74.30 -13.24
CA GLN A 100 17.92 -74.19 -11.81
C GLN A 100 17.87 -72.73 -11.36
N HIS A 101 18.90 -71.93 -11.68
CA HIS A 101 18.94 -70.52 -11.32
C HIS A 101 17.89 -69.67 -12.04
N ARG A 102 17.54 -70.01 -13.29
CA ARG A 102 16.38 -69.41 -13.99
C ARG A 102 15.07 -69.68 -13.26
N ALA A 103 14.86 -70.90 -12.79
CA ALA A 103 13.68 -71.24 -12.02
C ALA A 103 13.67 -70.56 -10.64
N GLU A 104 14.82 -70.41 -9.98
CA GLU A 104 14.95 -69.62 -8.74
C GLU A 104 14.61 -68.14 -8.97
N LEU A 105 15.08 -67.54 -10.07
CA LEU A 105 14.77 -66.15 -10.43
C LEU A 105 13.33 -65.95 -10.92
N ALA A 106 12.73 -66.99 -11.50
CA ALA A 106 11.31 -67.02 -11.85
C ALA A 106 10.44 -67.17 -10.60
N HIS A 107 10.82 -68.06 -9.68
CA HIS A 107 10.17 -68.21 -8.38
C HIS A 107 10.19 -66.89 -7.61
N THR A 108 11.32 -66.21 -7.61
CA THR A 108 11.49 -64.96 -6.87
C THR A 108 10.99 -63.73 -7.62
N MET A 109 10.42 -63.88 -8.82
CA MET A 109 9.51 -62.86 -9.36
C MET A 109 8.38 -62.58 -8.39
N GLU A 110 8.03 -63.53 -7.51
CA GLU A 110 7.12 -63.35 -6.37
C GLU A 110 7.45 -62.14 -5.47
N TYR A 111 8.66 -61.56 -5.53
CA TYR A 111 9.14 -60.59 -4.53
C TYR A 111 9.63 -59.23 -5.08
N VAL A 112 9.51 -58.99 -6.37
CA VAL A 112 10.20 -57.87 -7.04
C VAL A 112 9.25 -56.70 -7.25
N TYR A 113 9.72 -55.47 -7.06
CA TYR A 113 8.98 -54.23 -7.38
C TYR A 113 8.76 -54.10 -8.91
N ARG A 114 7.80 -54.89 -9.42
CA ARG A 114 7.19 -54.83 -10.75
C ARG A 114 5.75 -55.30 -10.58
N GLU A 115 4.87 -54.82 -11.45
CA GLU A 115 3.43 -55.15 -11.51
C GLU A 115 3.13 -56.67 -11.55
N SER A 116 4.15 -57.52 -11.71
CA SER A 116 4.07 -58.97 -11.86
C SER A 116 4.52 -59.81 -10.66
N SER A 117 4.73 -59.23 -9.48
CA SER A 117 5.18 -59.98 -8.29
C SER A 117 4.04 -60.40 -7.37
N PRO A 118 3.69 -61.69 -7.18
CA PRO A 118 2.58 -62.12 -6.31
C PRO A 118 2.47 -61.49 -4.91
N TYR A 119 3.57 -61.26 -4.16
CA TYR A 119 3.48 -60.53 -2.87
C TYR A 119 3.22 -59.03 -3.07
N TRP A 120 3.81 -58.45 -4.11
CA TRP A 120 3.54 -57.08 -4.50
C TRP A 120 2.12 -56.90 -5.04
N ILE A 121 1.59 -57.88 -5.77
CA ILE A 121 0.23 -58.00 -6.31
C ILE A 121 -0.77 -57.97 -5.15
N LYS A 122 -0.50 -58.68 -4.05
CA LYS A 122 -1.35 -58.62 -2.84
C LYS A 122 -1.44 -57.19 -2.28
N TRP A 123 -0.30 -56.50 -2.16
CA TRP A 123 -0.22 -55.13 -1.65
C TRP A 123 -0.73 -54.09 -2.67
N TYR A 124 -0.53 -54.33 -3.96
CA TYR A 124 -1.00 -53.50 -5.06
C TYR A 124 -2.51 -53.58 -5.20
N LYS A 125 -3.11 -54.78 -5.12
CA LYS A 125 -4.59 -54.92 -5.03
C LYS A 125 -5.17 -54.10 -3.88
N LEU A 126 -4.44 -54.02 -2.76
CA LEU A 126 -4.88 -53.20 -1.63
C LEU A 126 -4.74 -51.70 -1.90
N ASP A 127 -3.67 -51.26 -2.58
CA ASP A 127 -3.49 -49.88 -3.04
C ASP A 127 -4.55 -49.50 -4.09
N CYS A 128 -4.79 -50.33 -5.11
CA CYS A 128 -5.87 -50.15 -6.08
C CYS A 128 -7.24 -50.12 -5.38
N LYS A 129 -7.46 -50.95 -4.37
CA LYS A 129 -8.69 -50.91 -3.55
C LYS A 129 -8.80 -49.61 -2.77
N ALA A 130 -7.69 -49.07 -2.24
CA ALA A 130 -7.68 -47.78 -1.57
C ALA A 130 -8.05 -46.66 -2.56
N TRP A 131 -7.48 -46.67 -3.77
CA TRP A 131 -7.81 -45.73 -4.83
C TRP A 131 -9.28 -45.84 -5.27
N TRP A 132 -9.76 -47.05 -5.51
CA TRP A 132 -11.16 -47.29 -5.84
C TRP A 132 -12.10 -46.66 -4.80
N VAL A 133 -11.84 -46.89 -3.51
CA VAL A 133 -12.64 -46.33 -2.42
C VAL A 133 -12.45 -44.82 -2.29
N TYR A 134 -11.24 -44.30 -2.49
CA TYR A 134 -10.96 -42.86 -2.53
C TYR A 134 -11.82 -42.15 -3.59
N TYR A 135 -11.86 -42.69 -4.80
CA TYR A 135 -12.63 -42.12 -5.89
C TYR A 135 -14.14 -42.22 -5.65
N GLN A 136 -14.63 -43.32 -5.06
CA GLN A 136 -16.02 -43.39 -4.60
C GLN A 136 -16.34 -42.34 -3.53
N LEU A 137 -15.44 -42.13 -2.57
CA LEU A 137 -15.60 -41.11 -1.53
C LEU A 137 -15.67 -39.70 -2.13
N LYS A 138 -14.79 -39.38 -3.08
CA LYS A 138 -14.80 -38.10 -3.82
C LYS A 138 -16.08 -37.92 -4.63
N ALA A 139 -16.54 -38.96 -5.33
CA ALA A 139 -17.79 -38.94 -6.09
C ALA A 139 -19.03 -38.65 -5.22
N GLU A 140 -19.00 -39.10 -3.96
CA GLU A 140 -20.08 -38.87 -2.99
C GLU A 140 -19.86 -37.61 -2.11
N GLY A 141 -18.80 -36.84 -2.36
CA GLY A 141 -18.52 -35.58 -1.66
C GLY A 141 -17.88 -35.73 -0.28
N TYR A 142 -17.33 -36.89 0.06
CA TYR A 142 -16.64 -37.16 1.33
C TYR A 142 -15.14 -36.81 1.27
N ASP A 143 -14.83 -35.57 0.88
CA ASP A 143 -13.45 -35.12 0.62
C ASP A 143 -12.47 -35.40 1.76
N ASN A 144 -12.83 -35.06 3.00
CA ASN A 144 -11.94 -35.27 4.15
C ASN A 144 -11.61 -36.76 4.37
N SER A 145 -12.59 -37.64 4.21
CA SER A 145 -12.39 -39.09 4.34
C SER A 145 -11.55 -39.66 3.19
N ALA A 146 -11.72 -39.10 1.99
CA ALA A 146 -10.90 -39.44 0.83
C ALA A 146 -9.44 -39.00 1.06
N ASP A 147 -9.20 -37.76 1.47
CA ASP A 147 -7.86 -37.22 1.70
C ASP A 147 -7.13 -37.99 2.82
N GLU A 148 -7.83 -38.34 3.91
CA GLU A 148 -7.28 -39.20 4.97
C GLU A 148 -6.93 -40.61 4.46
N LEU A 149 -7.73 -41.18 3.57
CA LEU A 149 -7.43 -42.46 2.95
C LEU A 149 -6.21 -42.38 2.02
N ASP A 150 -6.09 -41.32 1.21
CA ASP A 150 -4.92 -41.12 0.33
C ASP A 150 -3.63 -40.89 1.15
N MET A 151 -3.68 -40.18 2.28
CA MET A 151 -2.53 -40.06 3.16
C MET A 151 -2.07 -41.42 3.71
N SER A 152 -3.00 -42.23 4.23
CA SER A 152 -2.68 -43.59 4.72
C SER A 152 -2.14 -44.49 3.61
N ARG A 153 -2.69 -44.36 2.40
CA ARG A 153 -2.23 -45.06 1.20
C ARG A 153 -0.81 -44.66 0.80
N LYS A 154 -0.51 -43.35 0.73
CA LYS A 154 0.85 -42.84 0.45
C LYS A 154 1.86 -43.36 1.46
N LEU A 155 1.54 -43.28 2.76
CA LEU A 155 2.39 -43.80 3.82
C LEU A 155 2.66 -45.30 3.67
N PHE A 156 1.64 -46.09 3.31
CA PHE A 156 1.80 -47.51 3.00
C PHE A 156 2.74 -47.71 1.80
N CYS A 157 2.48 -47.05 0.67
CA CYS A 157 3.28 -47.18 -0.55
C CYS A 157 4.74 -46.78 -0.34
N ASP A 158 5.01 -45.70 0.39
CA ASP A 158 6.38 -45.25 0.70
C ASP A 158 7.14 -46.30 1.52
N ARG A 159 6.47 -46.89 2.54
CA ARG A 159 7.05 -47.96 3.37
C ARG A 159 7.34 -49.22 2.55
N ILE A 160 6.46 -49.58 1.61
CA ILE A 160 6.69 -50.74 0.73
C ILE A 160 7.80 -50.45 -0.29
N LYS A 161 7.77 -49.29 -0.96
CA LYS A 161 8.71 -48.91 -2.01
C LYS A 161 10.15 -48.84 -1.52
N ALA A 162 10.38 -48.19 -0.38
CA ALA A 162 11.72 -48.04 0.22
C ALA A 162 12.41 -49.39 0.47
N ASN A 163 11.65 -50.45 0.73
CA ASN A 163 12.20 -51.79 1.00
C ASN A 163 12.26 -52.68 -0.26
N GLY A 164 11.41 -52.44 -1.26
CA GLY A 164 11.35 -53.23 -2.49
C GLY A 164 12.38 -52.87 -3.55
N GLU A 165 12.82 -51.61 -3.59
CA GLU A 165 13.75 -51.11 -4.60
C GLU A 165 15.12 -51.80 -4.55
N THR A 166 15.64 -52.06 -3.35
CA THR A 166 16.94 -52.73 -3.15
C THR A 166 16.94 -54.16 -3.71
N LEU A 167 15.87 -54.93 -3.47
CA LEU A 167 15.73 -56.29 -4.00
C LEU A 167 15.54 -56.28 -5.52
N SER A 168 14.76 -55.32 -6.04
CA SER A 168 14.54 -55.19 -7.48
C SER A 168 15.85 -54.95 -8.24
N ASN A 169 16.68 -54.02 -7.75
CA ASN A 169 17.97 -53.72 -8.35
C ASN A 169 18.92 -54.92 -8.29
N ALA A 170 19.02 -55.59 -7.14
CA ALA A 170 19.88 -56.77 -6.98
C ALA A 170 19.44 -57.93 -7.88
N ARG A 171 18.12 -58.14 -8.05
CA ARG A 171 17.62 -59.16 -8.97
C ARG A 171 17.91 -58.82 -10.43
N ASN A 172 17.68 -57.58 -10.86
CA ASN A 172 17.96 -57.19 -12.24
C ASN A 172 19.45 -57.41 -12.59
N ALA A 173 20.35 -57.07 -11.67
CA ALA A 173 21.78 -57.35 -11.81
C ALA A 173 22.07 -58.87 -11.94
N VAL A 174 21.40 -59.71 -11.16
CA VAL A 174 21.55 -61.18 -11.24
C VAL A 174 20.94 -61.76 -12.53
N VAL A 175 19.82 -61.23 -13.01
CA VAL A 175 19.21 -61.63 -14.30
C VAL A 175 20.14 -61.27 -15.46
N GLU A 176 20.70 -60.06 -15.46
CA GLU A 176 21.69 -59.63 -16.47
C GLU A 176 22.95 -60.49 -16.41
N ALA A 177 23.45 -60.79 -15.22
CA ALA A 177 24.59 -61.67 -15.03
C ALA A 177 24.32 -63.10 -15.53
N LEU A 178 23.10 -63.61 -15.34
CA LEU A 178 22.70 -64.93 -15.87
C LEU A 178 22.59 -64.94 -17.38
N ASN A 179 22.02 -63.87 -17.98
CA ASN A 179 21.97 -63.71 -19.42
C ASN A 179 23.39 -63.73 -20.03
N LYS A 180 24.33 -63.00 -19.41
CA LYS A 180 25.74 -62.99 -19.84
C LYS A 180 26.38 -64.36 -19.71
N TRP A 181 26.17 -65.05 -18.58
CA TRP A 181 26.67 -66.41 -18.41
C TRP A 181 26.11 -67.37 -19.46
N GLU A 182 24.83 -67.22 -19.83
CA GLU A 182 24.21 -68.01 -20.89
C GLU A 182 24.83 -67.76 -22.27
N GLN A 183 25.17 -66.50 -22.58
CA GLN A 183 25.69 -66.06 -23.88
C GLN A 183 27.19 -66.28 -24.05
N GLU A 184 27.97 -65.96 -23.03
CA GLU A 184 29.44 -65.89 -23.09
C GLU A 184 30.13 -67.08 -22.42
N ASP A 185 29.35 -67.95 -21.74
CA ASP A 185 29.85 -69.05 -20.90
C ASP A 185 30.81 -68.59 -19.77
N ASP A 186 30.77 -67.29 -19.41
CA ASP A 186 31.51 -66.69 -18.30
C ASP A 186 30.61 -66.48 -17.08
N ARG A 187 31.00 -67.08 -15.96
CA ARG A 187 30.26 -67.06 -14.69
C ARG A 187 30.68 -65.91 -13.76
N VAL A 188 31.73 -65.16 -14.08
CA VAL A 188 32.30 -64.13 -13.19
C VAL A 188 31.27 -63.08 -12.75
N ALA A 189 30.43 -62.60 -13.69
CA ALA A 189 29.37 -61.63 -13.37
C ALA A 189 28.31 -62.22 -12.42
N TRP A 190 27.98 -63.50 -12.58
CA TRP A 190 27.00 -64.21 -11.75
C TRP A 190 27.50 -64.39 -10.33
N ASP A 191 28.74 -64.86 -10.16
CA ASP A 191 29.32 -65.10 -8.83
C ASP A 191 29.48 -63.81 -8.02
N LYS A 192 29.58 -62.65 -8.69
CA LYS A 192 29.56 -61.33 -8.04
C LYS A 192 28.15 -60.89 -7.66
N ALA A 193 27.18 -61.03 -8.55
CA ALA A 193 25.82 -60.51 -8.34
C ALA A 193 24.97 -61.38 -7.40
N LYS A 194 25.18 -62.71 -7.41
CA LYS A 194 24.36 -63.67 -6.64
C LYS A 194 24.39 -63.44 -5.12
N PRO A 195 25.55 -63.20 -4.47
CA PRO A 195 25.58 -62.89 -3.04
C PRO A 195 24.84 -61.61 -2.67
N GLU A 196 24.91 -60.56 -3.50
CA GLU A 196 24.20 -59.30 -3.27
C GLU A 196 22.68 -59.50 -3.33
N TYR A 197 22.22 -60.27 -4.31
CA TYR A 197 20.83 -60.68 -4.42
C TYR A 197 20.36 -61.55 -3.25
N ASP A 198 21.13 -62.53 -2.81
CA ASP A 198 20.76 -63.40 -1.68
C ASP A 198 20.64 -62.59 -0.38
N SER A 199 21.56 -61.65 -0.17
CA SER A 199 21.49 -60.69 0.94
C SER A 199 20.25 -59.79 0.84
N ALA A 200 19.91 -59.28 -0.34
CA ALA A 200 18.72 -58.46 -0.54
C ALA A 200 17.42 -59.27 -0.34
N LEU A 201 17.38 -60.51 -0.81
CA LEU A 201 16.25 -61.42 -0.65
C LEU A 201 16.03 -61.79 0.81
N ALA A 202 17.10 -62.04 1.57
CA ALA A 202 17.01 -62.29 3.02
C ALA A 202 16.38 -61.10 3.76
N LYS A 203 16.84 -59.87 3.49
CA LYS A 203 16.25 -58.64 4.07
C LYS A 203 14.79 -58.46 3.68
N TRP A 204 14.43 -58.77 2.44
CA TRP A 204 13.03 -58.70 1.99
C TRP A 204 12.14 -59.71 2.72
N ASN A 205 12.63 -60.94 2.94
CA ASN A 205 11.90 -61.95 3.70
C ASN A 205 11.65 -61.51 5.15
N GLU A 206 12.59 -60.80 5.78
CA GLU A 206 12.38 -60.19 7.09
C GLU A 206 11.33 -59.06 7.04
N PHE A 207 11.37 -58.23 5.98
CA PHE A 207 10.43 -57.12 5.79
C PHE A 207 9.00 -57.60 5.56
N LYS A 208 8.80 -58.73 4.89
CA LYS A 208 7.48 -59.30 4.54
C LYS A 208 6.48 -59.29 5.70
N ILE A 209 6.91 -59.67 6.90
CA ILE A 209 6.08 -59.67 8.11
C ILE A 209 5.60 -58.26 8.45
N LYS A 210 6.49 -57.25 8.34
CA LYS A 210 6.15 -55.84 8.56
C LYS A 210 5.27 -55.28 7.43
N GLY A 211 5.54 -55.66 6.18
CA GLY A 211 4.72 -55.28 5.04
C GLY A 211 3.28 -55.79 5.16
N ASP A 212 3.09 -57.02 5.64
CA ASP A 212 1.76 -57.57 5.95
C ASP A 212 1.06 -56.83 7.11
N GLN A 213 1.80 -56.38 8.13
CA GLN A 213 1.25 -55.51 9.19
C GLN A 213 0.78 -54.17 8.62
N TYR A 214 1.57 -53.53 7.76
CA TYR A 214 1.16 -52.27 7.12
C TYR A 214 -0.05 -52.47 6.18
N ALA A 215 -0.12 -53.61 5.49
CA ALA A 215 -1.27 -53.96 4.68
C ALA A 215 -2.53 -54.17 5.53
N GLU A 216 -2.40 -54.77 6.72
CA GLU A 216 -3.51 -54.90 7.66
C GLU A 216 -3.98 -53.52 8.18
N GLU A 217 -3.06 -52.60 8.48
CA GLU A 217 -3.37 -51.22 8.87
C GLU A 217 -4.14 -50.47 7.77
N LEU A 218 -3.67 -50.53 6.52
CA LEU A 218 -4.35 -49.91 5.38
C LEU A 218 -5.71 -50.58 5.14
N GLY A 219 -5.79 -51.90 5.22
CA GLY A 219 -7.05 -52.65 5.09
C GLY A 219 -8.09 -52.27 6.17
N LYS A 220 -7.66 -52.10 7.43
CA LYS A 220 -8.51 -51.59 8.51
C LYS A 220 -9.01 -50.18 8.21
N THR A 221 -8.12 -49.32 7.69
CA THR A 221 -8.47 -47.95 7.31
C THR A 221 -9.51 -47.94 6.21
N ILE A 222 -9.29 -48.65 5.10
CA ILE A 222 -10.26 -48.80 3.99
C ILE A 222 -11.61 -49.27 4.53
N ASN A 223 -11.63 -50.35 5.31
CA ASN A 223 -12.87 -50.90 5.85
C ASN A 223 -13.59 -49.93 6.81
N SER A 224 -12.84 -49.18 7.63
CA SER A 224 -13.43 -48.15 8.49
C SER A 224 -14.05 -47.00 7.68
N ARG A 225 -13.44 -46.62 6.54
CA ARG A 225 -14.00 -45.58 5.67
C ARG A 225 -15.24 -46.08 4.94
N ILE A 226 -15.21 -47.29 4.39
CA ILE A 226 -16.40 -47.90 3.77
C ILE A 226 -17.56 -47.96 4.76
N LYS A 227 -17.31 -48.41 6.00
CA LYS A 227 -18.33 -48.43 7.08
C LYS A 227 -18.76 -47.01 7.50
N GLY A 228 -17.87 -46.04 7.36
CA GLY A 228 -18.10 -44.63 7.64
C GLY A 228 -19.00 -43.91 6.62
N VAL A 229 -19.23 -44.52 5.45
CA VAL A 229 -19.97 -43.93 4.31
C VAL A 229 -21.44 -44.35 4.27
N ALA A 230 -21.87 -45.21 5.20
CA ALA A 230 -23.30 -45.28 5.53
C ALA A 230 -23.78 -43.84 5.79
N PRO A 231 -24.90 -43.40 5.16
CA PRO A 231 -25.28 -41.99 5.12
C PRO A 231 -25.19 -41.41 6.53
N ILE A 232 -24.66 -40.20 6.70
CA ILE A 232 -24.42 -39.57 8.03
C ILE A 232 -25.67 -39.62 8.93
N SER A 233 -26.87 -39.73 8.36
CA SER A 233 -28.10 -40.06 9.08
C SER A 233 -28.05 -41.39 9.84
N GLU A 234 -27.47 -42.47 9.31
CA GLU A 234 -27.27 -43.76 9.97
C GLU A 234 -26.12 -43.76 10.98
N LEU A 235 -25.06 -42.97 10.79
CA LEU A 235 -23.92 -42.91 11.73
C LEU A 235 -24.29 -42.21 13.06
N LEU A 236 -25.18 -41.22 12.99
CA LEU A 236 -25.80 -40.63 14.19
C LEU A 236 -26.83 -41.57 14.83
N CYS A 237 -27.39 -42.53 14.09
CA CYS A 237 -28.35 -43.51 14.59
C CYS A 237 -27.69 -44.81 15.10
N GLY A 238 -26.50 -45.17 14.59
CA GLY A 238 -25.77 -46.38 14.97
C GLY A 238 -25.20 -46.31 16.38
N HIS A 239 -24.91 -45.11 16.91
CA HIS A 239 -24.50 -44.93 18.29
C HIS A 239 -25.66 -44.80 19.29
N THR A 240 -26.91 -44.63 18.85
CA THR A 240 -28.12 -44.56 19.70
C THR A 240 -29.05 -45.75 19.53
N GLY A 241 -28.91 -46.54 18.46
CA GLY A 241 -29.87 -47.55 18.06
C GLY A 241 -31.23 -46.96 17.65
N LYS A 242 -31.33 -45.65 17.46
CA LYS A 242 -32.59 -44.91 17.24
C LYS A 242 -32.41 -43.82 16.17
N SER A 243 -33.37 -43.77 15.25
CA SER A 243 -33.51 -42.74 14.21
C SER A 243 -33.77 -41.34 14.80
N VAL A 244 -33.41 -40.28 14.07
CA VAL A 244 -33.79 -38.89 14.43
C VAL A 244 -35.32 -38.75 14.60
N ALA A 245 -36.10 -39.51 13.82
CA ALA A 245 -37.55 -39.57 13.93
C ALA A 245 -38.01 -40.26 15.24
N GLU A 246 -37.32 -41.31 15.68
CA GLU A 246 -37.58 -41.96 16.98
C GLU A 246 -37.22 -41.05 18.15
N LEU A 247 -36.07 -40.36 18.10
CA LEU A 247 -35.69 -39.37 19.11
C LEU A 247 -36.68 -38.18 19.17
N GLN A 248 -37.24 -37.76 18.03
CA GLN A 248 -38.33 -36.78 17.97
C GLN A 248 -39.65 -37.30 18.55
N LYS A 249 -39.90 -38.60 18.46
CA LYS A 249 -41.11 -39.24 19.01
C LYS A 249 -40.98 -39.43 20.52
N GLU A 250 -39.79 -39.78 21.00
CA GLU A 250 -39.45 -39.95 22.41
C GLU A 250 -39.40 -38.61 23.16
N ALA A 251 -38.85 -37.56 22.53
CA ALA A 251 -38.88 -36.18 23.04
C ALA A 251 -40.31 -35.60 23.23
N LYS A 252 -41.33 -36.18 22.56
CA LYS A 252 -42.74 -35.81 22.79
C LYS A 252 -43.34 -36.51 24.02
N GLN A 253 -42.72 -37.58 24.51
CA GLN A 253 -43.19 -38.41 25.62
C GLN A 253 -42.41 -38.15 26.91
N ASP A 254 -41.15 -37.73 26.81
CA ASP A 254 -40.26 -37.44 27.94
C ASP A 254 -39.60 -36.04 27.79
N PRO A 255 -39.86 -35.10 28.72
CA PRO A 255 -39.24 -33.78 28.73
C PRO A 255 -37.71 -33.80 28.82
N HIS A 256 -37.11 -34.82 29.45
CA HIS A 256 -35.66 -34.94 29.49
C HIS A 256 -35.12 -35.19 28.08
N SER A 257 -35.68 -36.15 27.34
CA SER A 257 -35.33 -36.47 25.96
C SER A 257 -35.41 -35.27 24.97
N ALA A 258 -36.23 -34.25 25.27
CA ALA A 258 -36.29 -33.01 24.48
C ALA A 258 -35.00 -32.17 24.54
N ILE A 259 -34.31 -32.12 25.70
CA ILE A 259 -33.06 -31.39 25.88
C ILE A 259 -31.93 -32.05 25.06
N GLY A 260 -31.84 -33.38 25.09
CA GLY A 260 -30.86 -34.12 24.29
C GLY A 260 -31.02 -33.92 22.79
N LEU A 261 -32.27 -33.86 22.31
CA LEU A 261 -32.59 -33.56 20.92
C LEU A 261 -32.23 -32.12 20.54
N GLU A 262 -32.42 -31.15 21.42
CA GLU A 262 -32.03 -29.75 21.19
C GLU A 262 -30.50 -29.60 21.08
N LEU A 263 -29.74 -30.22 21.98
CA LEU A 263 -28.28 -30.23 21.93
C LEU A 263 -27.75 -30.91 20.66
N LEU A 264 -28.37 -32.01 20.24
CA LEU A 264 -28.02 -32.70 18.99
C LEU A 264 -28.31 -31.83 17.76
N LYS A 265 -29.43 -31.08 17.74
CA LYS A 265 -29.72 -30.11 16.67
C LYS A 265 -28.70 -28.97 16.63
N LYS A 266 -28.29 -28.44 17.79
CA LYS A 266 -27.23 -27.42 17.90
C LYS A 266 -25.90 -27.93 17.34
N TYR A 267 -25.51 -29.14 17.73
CA TYR A 267 -24.33 -29.81 17.17
C TYR A 267 -24.42 -29.99 15.65
N GLY A 268 -25.53 -30.51 15.14
CA GLY A 268 -25.73 -30.68 13.70
C GLY A 268 -25.67 -29.37 12.91
N ALA A 269 -26.21 -28.28 13.47
CA ALA A 269 -26.11 -26.95 12.87
C ALA A 269 -24.68 -26.38 12.88
N ALA A 270 -23.91 -26.64 13.95
CA ALA A 270 -22.50 -26.26 14.03
C ALA A 270 -21.64 -27.09 13.05
N ALA A 271 -21.91 -28.39 12.92
CA ALA A 271 -21.23 -29.27 11.96
C ALA A 271 -21.43 -28.81 10.51
N LYS A 272 -22.67 -28.45 10.11
CA LYS A 272 -22.94 -27.89 8.78
C LYS A 272 -22.20 -26.59 8.50
N ARG A 273 -22.09 -25.70 9.50
CA ARG A 273 -21.31 -24.46 9.38
C ARG A 273 -19.81 -24.73 9.21
N TYR A 274 -19.29 -25.73 9.93
CA TYR A 274 -17.92 -26.19 9.76
C TYR A 274 -17.66 -26.76 8.36
N GLU A 275 -18.55 -27.62 7.85
CA GLU A 275 -18.45 -28.17 6.48
C GLU A 275 -18.46 -27.06 5.42
N ALA A 276 -19.35 -26.07 5.55
CA ALA A 276 -19.37 -24.91 4.66
C ALA A 276 -18.07 -24.09 4.73
N ALA A 277 -17.47 -23.94 5.92
CA ALA A 277 -16.19 -23.27 6.08
C ALA A 277 -15.02 -24.05 5.46
N VAL A 278 -15.02 -25.39 5.55
CA VAL A 278 -14.05 -26.27 4.87
C VAL A 278 -14.14 -26.10 3.35
N GLN A 279 -15.36 -26.10 2.80
CA GLN A 279 -15.56 -25.85 1.36
C GLN A 279 -15.08 -24.46 0.95
N GLY A 280 -15.36 -23.44 1.76
CA GLY A 280 -14.86 -22.08 1.53
C GLY A 280 -13.33 -21.98 1.53
N GLU A 281 -12.65 -22.72 2.42
CA GLU A 281 -11.18 -22.82 2.43
C GLU A 281 -10.65 -23.52 1.17
N ALA A 282 -11.28 -24.63 0.75
CA ALA A 282 -10.88 -25.36 -0.45
C ALA A 282 -10.98 -24.49 -1.73
N ALA A 283 -12.07 -23.71 -1.85
CA ALA A 283 -12.23 -22.76 -2.95
C ALA A 283 -11.14 -21.68 -2.95
N ALA A 284 -10.79 -21.12 -1.77
CA ALA A 284 -9.72 -20.14 -1.66
C ALA A 284 -8.33 -20.73 -1.98
N LYS A 285 -8.07 -21.99 -1.60
CA LYS A 285 -6.85 -22.72 -1.99
C LYS A 285 -6.72 -22.85 -3.51
N LYS A 286 -7.81 -23.24 -4.18
CA LYS A 286 -7.85 -23.33 -5.64
C LYS A 286 -7.50 -21.99 -6.29
N GLU A 287 -8.13 -20.89 -5.87
CA GLU A 287 -7.82 -19.55 -6.40
C GLU A 287 -6.34 -19.18 -6.20
N ARG A 288 -5.79 -19.42 -5.01
CA ARG A 288 -4.39 -19.16 -4.70
C ARG A 288 -3.43 -20.01 -5.54
N ASP A 289 -3.75 -21.28 -5.78
CA ASP A 289 -2.95 -22.16 -6.64
C ASP A 289 -2.97 -21.68 -8.09
N GLU A 290 -4.12 -21.20 -8.59
CA GLU A 290 -4.23 -20.55 -9.91
C GLU A 290 -3.38 -19.27 -10.00
N LYS A 291 -3.39 -18.42 -8.95
CA LYS A 291 -2.52 -17.23 -8.89
C LYS A 291 -1.03 -17.58 -8.81
N LEU A 292 -0.69 -18.66 -8.10
CA LEU A 292 0.70 -19.13 -8.01
C LEU A 292 1.20 -19.61 -9.37
N ALA A 293 0.42 -20.42 -10.08
CA ALA A 293 0.74 -20.90 -11.41
C ALA A 293 0.96 -19.73 -12.40
N LEU A 294 0.12 -18.69 -12.32
CA LEU A 294 0.33 -17.46 -13.10
C LEU A 294 1.64 -16.76 -12.76
N ALA A 295 2.00 -16.66 -11.47
CA ALA A 295 3.26 -16.05 -11.06
C ALA A 295 4.48 -16.88 -11.49
N GLU A 296 4.43 -18.20 -11.39
CA GLU A 296 5.51 -19.10 -11.82
C GLU A 296 5.69 -19.15 -13.34
N GLY A 297 4.64 -18.86 -14.11
CA GLY A 297 4.71 -18.73 -15.57
C GLY A 297 5.40 -17.44 -16.05
N THR A 298 5.71 -16.50 -15.15
CA THR A 298 6.42 -15.25 -15.50
C THR A 298 7.91 -15.33 -15.17
N HIS A 299 8.73 -14.55 -15.88
CA HIS A 299 10.17 -14.55 -15.65
C HIS A 299 10.52 -13.87 -14.33
N ASP A 300 11.26 -14.55 -13.45
CA ASP A 300 11.68 -14.01 -12.15
C ASP A 300 12.46 -12.71 -12.31
N GLY A 301 12.26 -11.78 -11.37
CA GLY A 301 12.86 -10.44 -11.41
C GLY A 301 12.16 -9.43 -12.33
N THR A 302 11.13 -9.82 -13.08
CA THR A 302 10.35 -8.88 -13.91
C THR A 302 9.27 -8.17 -13.12
N LYS A 303 8.82 -7.01 -13.62
CA LYS A 303 7.69 -6.27 -13.06
C LYS A 303 6.41 -7.13 -13.05
N GLU A 304 6.18 -7.87 -14.12
CA GLU A 304 5.05 -8.79 -14.28
C GLU A 304 5.06 -9.89 -13.22
N TYR A 305 6.24 -10.47 -12.94
CA TYR A 305 6.42 -11.45 -11.88
C TYR A 305 6.06 -10.89 -10.51
N TYR A 306 6.55 -9.70 -10.18
CA TYR A 306 6.25 -9.07 -8.90
C TYR A 306 4.76 -8.73 -8.74
N LEU A 307 4.11 -8.26 -9.81
CA LEU A 307 2.66 -8.02 -9.80
C LEU A 307 1.87 -9.34 -9.61
N ALA A 308 2.27 -10.41 -10.29
CA ALA A 308 1.63 -11.72 -10.16
C ALA A 308 1.82 -12.30 -8.74
N LYS A 309 3.01 -12.17 -8.14
CA LYS A 309 3.27 -12.55 -6.74
C LYS A 309 2.45 -11.73 -5.74
N ALA A 310 2.23 -10.44 -6.00
CA ALA A 310 1.35 -9.63 -5.18
C ALA A 310 -0.11 -10.12 -5.23
N GLU A 311 -0.63 -10.49 -6.41
CA GLU A 311 -1.97 -11.09 -6.53
C GLU A 311 -2.07 -12.45 -5.83
N TRP A 312 -1.02 -13.28 -5.92
CA TRP A 312 -0.94 -14.53 -5.16
C TRP A 312 -1.03 -14.30 -3.65
N LEU A 313 -0.34 -13.30 -3.11
CA LEU A 313 -0.40 -12.99 -1.67
C LEU A 313 -1.77 -12.48 -1.23
N LYS A 314 -2.51 -11.76 -2.08
CA LYS A 314 -3.91 -11.40 -1.77
C LYS A 314 -4.76 -12.65 -1.62
N ALA A 315 -4.60 -13.63 -2.51
CA ALA A 315 -5.29 -14.91 -2.41
C ALA A 315 -4.86 -15.71 -1.17
N GLU A 316 -3.56 -15.69 -0.81
CA GLU A 316 -3.05 -16.34 0.40
C GLU A 316 -3.63 -15.71 1.69
N MET A 317 -3.79 -14.38 1.73
CA MET A 317 -4.51 -13.73 2.83
C MET A 317 -5.98 -14.15 2.90
N ALA A 318 -6.66 -14.32 1.77
CA ALA A 318 -8.03 -14.80 1.71
C ALA A 318 -8.15 -16.23 2.24
N ILE A 319 -7.18 -17.12 1.95
CA ILE A 319 -7.09 -18.43 2.59
C ILE A 319 -6.99 -18.27 4.10
N ALA A 320 -6.09 -17.42 4.60
CA ALA A 320 -5.91 -17.23 6.03
C ALA A 320 -7.22 -16.79 6.73
N GLU A 321 -8.05 -15.98 6.06
CA GLU A 321 -9.41 -15.64 6.54
C GLU A 321 -10.36 -16.85 6.56
N LYS A 322 -10.38 -17.67 5.51
CA LYS A 322 -11.23 -18.87 5.46
C LYS A 322 -10.81 -19.91 6.49
N VAL A 323 -9.52 -20.07 6.68
CA VAL A 323 -8.95 -20.93 7.72
C VAL A 323 -9.41 -20.44 9.10
N GLU A 324 -9.35 -19.13 9.39
CA GLU A 324 -9.88 -18.55 10.63
C GLU A 324 -11.38 -18.84 10.84
N GLN A 325 -12.19 -18.72 9.79
CA GLN A 325 -13.63 -19.06 9.82
C GLN A 325 -13.85 -20.55 10.11
N ARG A 326 -13.06 -21.44 9.49
CA ARG A 326 -13.09 -22.87 9.77
C ARG A 326 -12.79 -23.15 11.25
N TYR A 327 -11.82 -22.47 11.84
CA TYR A 327 -11.53 -22.64 13.27
C TYR A 327 -12.64 -22.19 14.19
N ALA A 328 -13.23 -21.03 13.90
CA ALA A 328 -14.35 -20.54 14.70
C ALA A 328 -15.51 -21.56 14.72
N THR A 329 -15.83 -22.11 13.55
CA THR A 329 -16.89 -23.12 13.40
C THR A 329 -16.50 -24.50 13.96
N GLU A 330 -15.23 -24.90 13.89
CA GLU A 330 -14.73 -26.13 14.52
C GLU A 330 -14.82 -26.07 16.04
N SER A 331 -14.42 -24.93 16.62
CA SER A 331 -14.50 -24.68 18.06
C SER A 331 -15.95 -24.74 18.54
N GLU A 332 -16.87 -24.11 17.81
CA GLU A 332 -18.31 -24.17 18.11
C GLU A 332 -18.83 -25.61 18.05
N ARG A 333 -18.49 -26.35 16.98
CA ARG A 333 -18.85 -27.77 16.81
C ARG A 333 -18.37 -28.62 17.99
N ASN A 334 -17.11 -28.48 18.39
CA ASN A 334 -16.52 -29.25 19.48
C ASN A 334 -17.12 -28.88 20.86
N SER A 335 -17.50 -27.61 21.05
CA SER A 335 -18.23 -27.17 22.25
C SER A 335 -19.62 -27.81 22.31
N CYS A 336 -20.40 -27.73 21.23
CA CYS A 336 -21.72 -28.37 21.16
C CYS A 336 -21.65 -29.89 21.36
N TYR A 337 -20.59 -30.53 20.84
CA TYR A 337 -20.34 -31.95 21.04
C TYR A 337 -20.08 -32.27 22.52
N THR A 338 -19.28 -31.44 23.20
CA THR A 338 -19.00 -31.60 24.63
C THR A 338 -20.27 -31.50 25.47
N ASP A 339 -21.12 -30.50 25.19
CA ASP A 339 -22.39 -30.31 25.91
C ASP A 339 -23.33 -31.52 25.70
N TRP A 340 -23.40 -32.02 24.47
CA TRP A 340 -24.17 -33.22 24.15
C TRP A 340 -23.65 -34.46 24.88
N MET A 341 -22.33 -34.66 24.94
CA MET A 341 -21.70 -35.78 25.63
C MET A 341 -21.90 -35.72 27.15
N LYS A 342 -21.77 -34.53 27.76
CA LYS A 342 -22.06 -34.29 29.19
C LYS A 342 -23.50 -34.61 29.53
N TYR A 343 -24.44 -34.17 28.69
CA TYR A 343 -25.85 -34.45 28.88
C TYR A 343 -26.15 -35.96 28.76
N ARG A 344 -25.55 -36.65 27.77
CA ARG A 344 -25.86 -38.04 27.47
C ARG A 344 -25.25 -39.04 28.45
N HIS A 345 -23.99 -38.83 28.84
CA HIS A 345 -23.23 -39.80 29.63
C HIS A 345 -23.04 -39.35 31.09
N GLY A 346 -23.45 -38.13 31.43
CA GLY A 346 -23.13 -37.48 32.69
C GLY A 346 -21.79 -36.73 32.61
N GLY A 347 -21.70 -35.59 33.30
CA GLY A 347 -20.54 -34.69 33.23
C GLY A 347 -19.21 -35.33 33.65
N ASP A 348 -19.26 -36.29 34.58
CA ASP A 348 -18.08 -36.98 35.10
C ASP A 348 -17.71 -38.27 34.34
N SER A 349 -18.48 -38.62 33.29
CA SER A 349 -18.18 -39.80 32.48
C SER A 349 -16.85 -39.65 31.75
N LYS A 350 -16.20 -40.78 31.47
CA LYS A 350 -14.95 -40.81 30.69
C LYS A 350 -15.17 -40.19 29.31
N GLU A 351 -16.32 -40.44 28.71
CA GLU A 351 -16.75 -39.94 27.41
C GLU A 351 -16.90 -38.42 27.39
N ALA A 352 -17.56 -37.85 28.40
CA ALA A 352 -17.68 -36.40 28.56
C ALA A 352 -16.32 -35.74 28.85
N GLN A 353 -15.46 -36.38 29.66
CA GLN A 353 -14.12 -35.89 29.93
C GLN A 353 -13.23 -35.90 28.67
N ARG A 354 -13.29 -36.96 27.86
CA ARG A 354 -12.56 -37.02 26.57
C ARG A 354 -13.05 -35.94 25.61
N ALA A 355 -14.37 -35.77 25.46
CA ALA A 355 -14.95 -34.72 24.62
C ALA A 355 -14.54 -33.32 25.09
N GLN A 356 -14.57 -33.07 26.41
CA GLN A 356 -14.13 -31.82 27.00
C GLN A 356 -12.65 -31.55 26.75
N HIS A 357 -11.77 -32.54 26.97
CA HIS A 357 -10.34 -32.37 26.72
C HIS A 357 -10.03 -32.21 25.22
N ARG A 358 -10.78 -32.85 24.30
CA ARG A 358 -10.71 -32.55 22.86
C ARG A 358 -11.10 -31.10 22.58
N ALA A 359 -12.20 -30.63 23.15
CA ALA A 359 -12.64 -29.25 22.98
C ALA A 359 -11.57 -28.28 23.54
N GLU A 360 -10.96 -28.55 24.69
CA GLU A 360 -9.86 -27.75 25.26
C GLU A 360 -8.61 -27.74 24.35
N VAL A 361 -8.20 -28.90 23.82
CA VAL A 361 -7.05 -29.03 22.90
C VAL A 361 -7.32 -28.42 21.52
N ALA A 362 -8.58 -28.41 21.08
CA ALA A 362 -9.02 -27.72 19.86
C ALA A 362 -9.10 -26.20 20.09
N LEU A 363 -9.61 -25.74 21.23
CA LEU A 363 -9.69 -24.32 21.56
C LEU A 363 -8.30 -23.69 21.65
N THR A 364 -7.32 -24.48 22.05
CA THR A 364 -5.92 -24.06 22.16
C THR A 364 -5.15 -24.14 20.85
N MET A 365 -5.74 -24.72 19.80
CA MET A 365 -5.31 -24.54 18.41
C MET A 365 -5.25 -23.06 18.02
N LYS A 366 -5.96 -22.18 18.75
CA LYS A 366 -5.85 -20.72 18.71
C LYS A 366 -4.43 -20.16 18.96
N TYR A 367 -3.51 -20.94 19.52
CA TYR A 367 -2.21 -20.46 20.00
C TYR A 367 -1.00 -21.17 19.38
N VAL A 368 -1.21 -22.23 18.60
CA VAL A 368 -0.16 -23.16 18.18
C VAL A 368 0.52 -22.66 16.90
N TYR A 369 1.86 -22.74 16.81
CA TYR A 369 2.63 -22.42 15.60
C TYR A 369 2.32 -23.42 14.46
N ARG A 370 1.19 -23.19 13.81
CA ARG A 370 0.72 -23.79 12.57
C ARG A 370 0.04 -22.68 11.79
N GLU A 371 0.03 -22.76 10.47
CA GLU A 371 -0.57 -21.79 9.51
C GLU A 371 -2.06 -21.49 9.74
N SER A 372 -2.64 -22.09 10.76
CA SER A 372 -4.05 -22.25 10.95
C SER A 372 -4.47 -21.84 12.38
N SER A 373 -3.55 -21.42 13.25
CA SER A 373 -3.94 -20.85 14.54
C SER A 373 -4.43 -19.40 14.43
N PRO A 374 -5.62 -19.00 14.92
CA PRO A 374 -6.10 -17.61 14.87
C PRO A 374 -5.12 -16.51 15.32
N TYR A 375 -4.34 -16.70 16.40
CA TYR A 375 -3.32 -15.70 16.77
C TYR A 375 -2.17 -15.62 15.76
N TRP A 376 -1.83 -16.76 15.17
CA TRP A 376 -0.82 -16.86 14.12
C TRP A 376 -1.35 -16.35 12.79
N ILE A 377 -2.63 -16.56 12.48
CA ILE A 377 -3.30 -16.03 11.30
C ILE A 377 -3.22 -14.51 11.30
N LYS A 378 -3.38 -13.84 12.46
CA LYS A 378 -3.20 -12.39 12.53
C LYS A 378 -1.78 -11.97 12.11
N TRP A 379 -0.75 -12.60 12.68
CA TRP A 379 0.65 -12.30 12.35
C TRP A 379 1.06 -12.76 10.95
N TYR A 380 0.45 -13.84 10.46
CA TYR A 380 0.64 -14.37 9.13
C TYR A 380 0.02 -13.46 8.08
N LYS A 381 -1.21 -12.94 8.31
CA LYS A 381 -1.81 -11.91 7.47
C LYS A 381 -0.93 -10.66 7.41
N LEU A 382 -0.36 -10.22 8.55
CA LEU A 382 0.59 -9.12 8.56
C LEU A 382 1.84 -9.44 7.73
N ASP A 383 2.40 -10.63 7.88
CA ASP A 383 3.55 -11.07 7.10
C ASP A 383 3.26 -11.16 5.58
N CYS A 384 2.07 -11.64 5.21
CA CYS A 384 1.59 -11.62 3.83
C CYS A 384 1.37 -10.18 3.32
N LYS A 385 0.84 -9.27 4.16
CA LYS A 385 0.71 -7.84 3.85
C LYS A 385 2.09 -7.20 3.62
N VAL A 386 3.09 -7.58 4.41
CA VAL A 386 4.46 -7.09 4.25
C VAL A 386 5.06 -7.56 2.93
N TRP A 387 4.93 -8.84 2.61
CA TRP A 387 5.34 -9.37 1.30
C TRP A 387 4.59 -8.73 0.14
N LEU A 388 3.29 -8.46 0.30
CA LEU A 388 2.47 -7.82 -0.71
C LEU A 388 3.06 -6.45 -1.05
N VAL A 389 3.37 -5.65 -0.02
CA VAL A 389 3.99 -4.33 -0.19
C VAL A 389 5.41 -4.45 -0.74
N TYR A 390 6.20 -5.43 -0.28
CA TYR A 390 7.52 -5.74 -0.83
C TYR A 390 7.46 -5.94 -2.36
N TYR A 391 6.59 -6.83 -2.84
CA TYR A 391 6.51 -7.11 -4.28
C TYR A 391 5.95 -5.92 -5.07
N GLN A 392 5.02 -5.15 -4.50
CA GLN A 392 4.57 -3.90 -5.13
C GLN A 392 5.69 -2.87 -5.24
N LEU A 393 6.58 -2.77 -4.24
CA LEU A 393 7.74 -1.88 -4.27
C LEU A 393 8.77 -2.36 -5.32
N LYS A 394 9.07 -3.66 -5.36
CA LYS A 394 9.94 -4.26 -6.40
C LYS A 394 9.41 -4.03 -7.81
N ALA A 395 8.10 -4.22 -8.04
CA ALA A 395 7.44 -3.98 -9.32
C ALA A 395 7.56 -2.52 -9.80
N GLU A 396 7.73 -1.58 -8.87
CA GLU A 396 7.87 -0.15 -9.16
C GLU A 396 9.33 0.34 -9.18
N GLY A 397 10.29 -0.56 -8.95
CA GLY A 397 11.73 -0.28 -8.97
C GLY A 397 12.29 0.28 -7.65
N TYR A 398 11.59 0.08 -6.53
CA TYR A 398 11.99 0.58 -5.21
C TYR A 398 12.74 -0.48 -4.38
N ASP A 399 13.80 -1.04 -4.95
CA ASP A 399 14.53 -2.18 -4.39
C ASP A 399 15.04 -1.98 -2.97
N ASN A 400 15.68 -0.84 -2.69
CA ASN A 400 16.29 -0.58 -1.38
C ASN A 400 15.27 -0.59 -0.22
N ILE A 401 14.05 -0.08 -0.47
CA ILE A 401 13.00 0.01 0.54
C ILE A 401 12.29 -1.34 0.68
N ALA A 402 12.09 -2.04 -0.43
CA ALA A 402 11.63 -3.42 -0.39
C ALA A 402 12.58 -4.29 0.46
N ASP A 403 13.88 -4.21 0.23
CA ASP A 403 14.88 -4.99 0.97
C ASP A 403 14.92 -4.63 2.47
N GLU A 404 14.72 -3.35 2.80
CA GLU A 404 14.62 -2.93 4.20
C GLU A 404 13.37 -3.47 4.89
N LEU A 405 12.23 -3.43 4.19
CA LEU A 405 10.99 -4.00 4.67
C LEU A 405 11.10 -5.52 4.88
N ASP A 406 11.81 -6.23 3.99
CA ASP A 406 12.06 -7.66 4.13
C ASP A 406 12.97 -7.98 5.33
N ARG A 407 14.00 -7.17 5.59
CA ARG A 407 14.82 -7.31 6.82
C ARG A 407 13.97 -7.14 8.08
N ALA A 408 13.09 -6.13 8.12
CA ALA A 408 12.18 -5.92 9.26
C ALA A 408 11.23 -7.11 9.45
N ARG A 409 10.71 -7.65 8.35
CA ARG A 409 9.89 -8.87 8.32
C ARG A 409 10.64 -10.07 8.87
N GLU A 410 11.89 -10.28 8.47
CA GLU A 410 12.69 -11.42 8.91
C GLU A 410 12.99 -11.35 10.41
N VAL A 411 13.33 -10.16 10.93
CA VAL A 411 13.49 -9.92 12.36
C VAL A 411 12.21 -10.25 13.13
N PHE A 412 11.05 -9.80 12.63
CA PHE A 412 9.75 -10.15 13.19
C PHE A 412 9.53 -11.67 13.20
N ARG A 413 9.66 -12.33 12.04
CA ARG A 413 9.48 -13.78 11.91
C ARG A 413 10.38 -14.57 12.87
N ASN A 414 11.64 -14.18 12.99
CA ASN A 414 12.59 -14.86 13.88
C ASN A 414 12.22 -14.72 15.36
N ARG A 415 11.85 -13.51 15.80
CA ARG A 415 11.36 -13.26 17.17
C ARG A 415 10.10 -14.06 17.48
N ILE A 416 9.21 -14.15 16.51
CA ILE A 416 7.93 -14.82 16.64
C ILE A 416 8.10 -16.36 16.62
N LYS A 417 8.89 -16.92 15.70
CA LYS A 417 9.16 -18.37 15.57
C LYS A 417 9.85 -18.95 16.81
N ALA A 418 10.87 -18.25 17.34
CA ALA A 418 11.63 -18.69 18.51
C ALA A 418 10.76 -18.95 19.75
N ASN A 419 9.62 -18.27 19.86
CA ASN A 419 8.70 -18.39 21.00
C ASN A 419 7.52 -19.34 20.73
N GLY A 420 7.20 -19.64 19.46
CA GLY A 420 6.05 -20.47 19.06
C GLY A 420 6.31 -21.97 18.99
N GLU A 421 7.55 -22.37 18.66
CA GLU A 421 7.89 -23.75 18.35
C GLU A 421 7.72 -24.69 19.55
N ALA A 422 8.12 -24.25 20.75
CA ALA A 422 7.99 -25.02 21.98
C ALA A 422 6.54 -25.38 22.32
N LEU A 423 5.59 -24.45 22.12
CA LEU A 423 4.17 -24.71 22.33
C LEU A 423 3.62 -25.68 21.28
N SER A 424 4.04 -25.54 20.02
CA SER A 424 3.61 -26.43 18.94
C SER A 424 4.00 -27.89 19.21
N ASN A 425 5.26 -28.12 19.59
CA ASN A 425 5.75 -29.45 19.94
C ASN A 425 5.04 -30.03 21.17
N ALA A 426 4.84 -29.24 22.22
CA ALA A 426 4.15 -29.69 23.42
C ALA A 426 2.67 -30.05 23.16
N ARG A 427 2.02 -29.31 22.26
CA ARG A 427 0.62 -29.53 21.88
C ARG A 427 0.45 -30.76 21.00
N ASN A 428 1.33 -30.98 20.02
CA ASN A 428 1.31 -32.21 19.21
C ASN A 428 1.48 -33.45 20.09
N ALA A 429 2.40 -33.41 21.05
CA ALA A 429 2.58 -34.49 22.03
C ALA A 429 1.32 -34.71 22.91
N ALA A 430 0.60 -33.63 23.29
CA ALA A 430 -0.65 -33.75 24.03
C ALA A 430 -1.79 -34.35 23.19
N VAL A 431 -1.91 -33.96 21.91
CA VAL A 431 -2.87 -34.55 20.97
C VAL A 431 -2.61 -36.05 20.78
N GLU A 432 -1.36 -36.44 20.54
CA GLU A 432 -0.99 -37.86 20.42
C GLU A 432 -1.31 -38.65 21.69
N ALA A 433 -1.02 -38.07 22.86
CA ALA A 433 -1.35 -38.68 24.14
C ALA A 433 -2.87 -38.83 24.36
N LEU A 434 -3.66 -37.87 23.87
CA LEU A 434 -5.13 -37.92 23.94
C LEU A 434 -5.69 -38.98 22.99
N ASN A 435 -5.17 -39.07 21.76
CA ASN A 435 -5.55 -40.10 20.80
C ASN A 435 -5.25 -41.51 21.33
N LYS A 436 -4.09 -41.70 22.00
CA LYS A 436 -3.77 -42.97 22.67
C LYS A 436 -4.74 -43.31 23.79
N TRP A 437 -5.10 -42.34 24.63
CA TRP A 437 -6.09 -42.56 25.68
C TRP A 437 -7.46 -42.97 25.10
N GLU A 438 -7.87 -42.38 23.98
CA GLU A 438 -9.11 -42.77 23.31
C GLU A 438 -9.08 -44.20 22.77
N GLN A 439 -7.95 -44.62 22.22
CA GLN A 439 -7.76 -45.94 21.59
C GLN A 439 -7.54 -47.07 22.61
N GLU A 440 -6.75 -46.81 23.65
CA GLU A 440 -6.23 -47.83 24.56
C GLU A 440 -6.92 -47.80 25.95
N ASP A 441 -7.78 -46.80 26.21
CA ASP A 441 -8.34 -46.47 27.54
C ASP A 441 -7.28 -46.28 28.65
N ASP A 442 -6.01 -46.05 28.28
CA ASP A 442 -4.92 -45.73 29.20
C ASP A 442 -4.65 -44.22 29.25
N ARG A 443 -4.83 -43.64 30.44
CA ARG A 443 -4.64 -42.20 30.71
C ARG A 443 -3.18 -41.84 31.02
N ALA A 444 -2.27 -42.80 31.17
CA ALA A 444 -0.89 -42.56 31.61
C ALA A 444 -0.14 -41.59 30.69
N ALA A 445 -0.29 -41.75 29.36
CA ALA A 445 0.32 -40.86 28.38
C ALA A 445 -0.18 -39.42 28.52
N TRP A 446 -1.50 -39.24 28.68
CA TRP A 446 -2.13 -37.93 28.85
C TRP A 446 -1.68 -37.23 30.14
N ASN A 447 -1.65 -37.96 31.26
CA ASN A 447 -1.21 -37.41 32.55
C ASN A 447 0.25 -36.91 32.52
N LYS A 448 1.10 -37.50 31.67
CA LYS A 448 2.48 -37.05 31.45
C LYS A 448 2.59 -35.92 30.43
N GLY A 449 1.75 -35.92 29.41
CA GLY A 449 1.76 -34.92 28.33
C GLY A 449 1.15 -33.58 28.75
N LYS A 450 0.01 -33.60 29.46
CA LYS A 450 -0.76 -32.40 29.82
C LYS A 450 0.04 -31.36 30.62
N PRO A 451 0.81 -31.70 31.67
CA PRO A 451 1.58 -30.69 32.40
C PRO A 451 2.63 -29.97 31.55
N LYS A 452 3.26 -30.67 30.59
CA LYS A 452 4.22 -30.06 29.65
C LYS A 452 3.52 -29.08 28.72
N TYR A 453 2.35 -29.47 28.24
CA TYR A 453 1.49 -28.63 27.42
C TYR A 453 1.04 -27.37 28.19
N ASP A 454 0.52 -27.52 29.41
CA ASP A 454 0.08 -26.41 30.26
C ASP A 454 1.24 -25.43 30.56
N THR A 455 2.44 -25.95 30.82
CA THR A 455 3.66 -25.16 31.03
C THR A 455 4.05 -24.35 29.78
N ALA A 456 4.00 -24.98 28.60
CA ALA A 456 4.32 -24.29 27.34
C ALA A 456 3.27 -23.21 27.01
N LEU A 457 1.99 -23.49 27.29
CA LEU A 457 0.90 -22.54 27.10
C LEU A 457 1.06 -21.32 28.01
N ALA A 458 1.46 -21.51 29.27
CA ALA A 458 1.73 -20.41 30.20
C ALA A 458 2.83 -19.48 29.68
N LYS A 459 3.97 -20.03 29.23
CA LYS A 459 5.07 -19.25 28.63
C LYS A 459 4.63 -18.49 27.38
N TRP A 460 3.79 -19.09 26.55
CA TRP A 460 3.23 -18.43 25.38
C TRP A 460 2.34 -17.24 25.76
N ASN A 461 1.51 -17.40 26.79
CA ASN A 461 0.67 -16.31 27.29
C ASN A 461 1.49 -15.14 27.83
N GLU A 462 2.66 -15.39 28.44
CA GLU A 462 3.61 -14.36 28.85
C GLU A 462 4.25 -13.63 27.66
N PHE A 463 4.51 -14.33 26.55
CA PHE A 463 5.09 -13.75 25.34
C PHE A 463 4.11 -12.90 24.54
N LYS A 464 2.83 -13.25 24.55
CA LYS A 464 1.78 -12.68 23.69
C LYS A 464 1.74 -11.14 23.64
N PRO A 465 1.83 -10.38 24.76
CA PRO A 465 1.90 -8.92 24.71
C PRO A 465 3.11 -8.40 23.92
N LYS A 466 4.28 -9.02 24.08
CA LYS A 466 5.50 -8.66 23.31
C LYS A 466 5.36 -9.03 21.83
N GLY A 467 4.76 -10.18 21.53
CA GLY A 467 4.47 -10.55 20.14
C GLY A 467 3.55 -9.55 19.43
N ASN A 468 2.55 -9.01 20.15
CA ASN A 468 1.71 -7.93 19.62
C ASN A 468 2.48 -6.62 19.41
N GLN A 469 3.37 -6.24 20.33
CA GLN A 469 4.25 -5.07 20.15
C GLN A 469 5.11 -5.19 18.89
N TYR A 470 5.72 -6.36 18.65
CA TYR A 470 6.49 -6.58 17.41
C TYR A 470 5.63 -6.53 16.14
N ALA A 471 4.36 -6.96 16.23
CA ALA A 471 3.43 -6.85 15.10
C ALA A 471 3.05 -5.38 14.84
N GLU A 472 2.84 -4.58 15.88
CA GLU A 472 2.57 -3.14 15.77
C GLU A 472 3.78 -2.38 15.19
N GLU A 473 5.00 -2.71 15.61
CA GLU A 473 6.25 -2.18 15.03
C GLU A 473 6.34 -2.46 13.52
N LEU A 474 6.07 -3.70 13.11
CA LEU A 474 6.11 -4.09 11.69
C LEU A 474 4.98 -3.44 10.89
N GLU A 475 3.77 -3.35 11.46
CA GLU A 475 2.63 -2.69 10.81
C GLU A 475 2.89 -1.18 10.60
N ALA A 476 3.47 -0.50 11.59
CA ALA A 476 3.89 0.88 11.46
C ALA A 476 4.91 1.08 10.33
N ARG A 477 5.85 0.12 10.17
CA ARG A 477 6.84 0.15 9.07
C ARG A 477 6.20 -0.08 7.70
N VAL A 478 5.22 -0.98 7.60
CA VAL A 478 4.43 -1.17 6.36
C VAL A 478 3.70 0.12 5.99
N ASP A 479 3.03 0.75 6.95
CA ASP A 479 2.27 1.97 6.71
C ASP A 479 3.18 3.15 6.34
N GLU A 480 4.38 3.22 6.92
CA GLU A 480 5.41 4.19 6.53
C GLU A 480 5.87 3.98 5.08
N CYS A 481 6.14 2.73 4.67
CA CYS A 481 6.49 2.41 3.29
C CYS A 481 5.38 2.80 2.29
N LEU A 482 4.12 2.57 2.66
CA LEU A 482 2.96 2.95 1.85
C LEU A 482 2.82 4.48 1.72
N ARG A 483 3.01 5.23 2.82
CA ARG A 483 3.02 6.70 2.78
C ARG A 483 4.15 7.24 1.91
N TRP A 484 5.36 6.67 2.07
CA TRP A 484 6.50 7.04 1.25
C TRP A 484 6.23 6.83 -0.25
N LYS A 485 5.70 5.65 -0.61
CA LYS A 485 5.34 5.32 -1.99
C LYS A 485 4.35 6.31 -2.60
N GLU A 486 3.32 6.70 -1.84
CA GLU A 486 2.33 7.68 -2.28
C GLU A 486 2.95 9.08 -2.46
N SER A 487 3.85 9.50 -1.55
CA SER A 487 4.59 10.76 -1.70
C SER A 487 5.50 10.76 -2.92
N GLU A 488 6.25 9.68 -3.18
CA GLU A 488 7.12 9.54 -4.34
C GLU A 488 6.33 9.58 -5.65
N LYS A 489 5.14 8.96 -5.69
CA LYS A 489 4.23 9.06 -6.83
C LYS A 489 3.79 10.50 -7.08
N LYS A 490 3.37 11.23 -6.04
CA LYS A 490 2.99 12.64 -6.17
C LYS A 490 4.14 13.51 -6.63
N HIS A 491 5.36 13.26 -6.14
CA HIS A 491 6.57 13.94 -6.59
C HIS A 491 6.84 13.67 -8.08
N ARG A 492 6.77 12.42 -8.52
CA ARG A 492 6.95 12.05 -9.93
C ARG A 492 5.92 12.74 -10.83
N ASP A 493 4.64 12.69 -10.46
CA ASP A 493 3.56 13.34 -11.21
C ASP A 493 3.78 14.86 -11.29
N ALA A 494 4.23 15.49 -10.20
CA ALA A 494 4.54 16.92 -10.17
C ALA A 494 5.77 17.26 -11.02
N PHE A 495 6.81 16.42 -10.98
CA PHE A 495 8.01 16.57 -11.81
C PHE A 495 7.70 16.44 -13.30
N GLU A 496 6.87 15.47 -13.71
CA GLU A 496 6.44 15.32 -15.10
C GLU A 496 5.64 16.54 -15.58
N ARG A 497 4.75 17.09 -14.74
CA ARG A 497 4.04 18.35 -15.04
C ARG A 497 5.00 19.52 -15.17
N TYR A 498 6.00 19.62 -14.29
CA TYR A 498 7.03 20.65 -14.36
C TYR A 498 7.84 20.57 -15.67
N VAL A 499 8.29 19.37 -16.06
CA VAL A 499 9.00 19.15 -17.33
C VAL A 499 8.11 19.47 -18.53
N ALA A 500 6.83 19.10 -18.48
CA ALA A 500 5.87 19.44 -19.54
C ALA A 500 5.67 20.96 -19.67
N ALA A 501 5.54 21.67 -18.53
CA ALA A 501 5.39 23.12 -18.50
C ALA A 501 6.66 23.84 -18.99
N LEU A 502 7.86 23.33 -18.66
CA LEU A 502 9.13 23.86 -19.18
C LEU A 502 9.20 23.75 -20.71
N ARG A 503 8.70 22.64 -21.28
CA ARG A 503 8.66 22.44 -22.75
C ARG A 503 7.69 23.42 -23.41
N THR A 504 6.50 23.61 -22.86
CA THR A 504 5.51 24.56 -23.42
C THR A 504 5.99 26.00 -23.31
N GLU A 505 6.63 26.39 -22.21
CA GLU A 505 7.30 27.68 -22.06
C GLU A 505 8.38 27.88 -23.14
N THR A 506 9.24 26.88 -23.36
CA THR A 506 10.31 26.96 -24.37
C THR A 506 9.75 27.17 -25.77
N VAL A 507 8.64 26.51 -26.12
CA VAL A 507 7.95 26.71 -27.40
C VAL A 507 7.37 28.12 -27.50
N ALA A 508 6.69 28.59 -26.44
CA ALA A 508 6.13 29.94 -26.42
C ALA A 508 7.21 31.03 -26.49
N LYS A 509 8.38 30.80 -25.88
CA LYS A 509 9.53 31.71 -25.97
C LYS A 509 10.05 31.85 -27.41
N ARG A 510 10.19 30.72 -28.13
CA ARG A 510 10.59 30.76 -29.55
C ARG A 510 9.57 31.52 -30.40
N GLU A 511 8.28 31.36 -30.12
CA GLU A 511 7.25 32.13 -30.82
C GLU A 511 7.40 33.63 -30.54
N VAL A 512 7.67 34.04 -29.30
CA VAL A 512 7.97 35.43 -28.94
C VAL A 512 9.19 35.94 -29.72
N ASP A 513 10.30 35.21 -29.70
CA ASP A 513 11.54 35.58 -30.40
C ASP A 513 11.30 35.72 -31.92
N GLU A 514 10.52 34.83 -32.53
CA GLU A 514 10.11 34.91 -33.94
C GLU A 514 9.24 36.14 -34.25
N LYS A 515 8.27 36.46 -33.38
CA LYS A 515 7.43 37.65 -33.55
C LYS A 515 8.20 38.94 -33.32
N GLU A 516 9.20 38.92 -32.43
CA GLU A 516 10.08 40.06 -32.18
C GLU A 516 10.91 40.38 -33.40
N ALA A 517 11.60 39.36 -33.96
CA ALA A 517 12.38 39.50 -35.18
C ALA A 517 11.55 40.01 -36.36
N LEU A 518 10.29 39.55 -36.49
CA LEU A 518 9.36 40.05 -37.50
C LEU A 518 9.03 41.54 -37.30
N ALA A 519 8.78 41.96 -36.06
CA ALA A 519 8.50 43.35 -35.74
C ALA A 519 9.73 44.26 -35.95
N GLU A 520 10.93 43.80 -35.61
CA GLU A 520 12.18 44.54 -35.82
C GLU A 520 12.55 44.68 -37.30
N GLY A 521 12.12 43.75 -38.15
CA GLY A 521 12.31 43.83 -39.61
C GLY A 521 11.37 44.81 -40.33
N THR A 522 10.40 45.41 -39.62
CA THR A 522 9.46 46.39 -40.19
C THR A 522 9.90 47.83 -39.90
N GLN A 523 9.63 48.75 -40.83
CA GLN A 523 10.04 50.15 -40.68
C GLN A 523 9.27 50.82 -39.54
N ASP A 524 10.00 51.35 -38.56
CA ASP A 524 9.43 52.02 -37.38
C ASP A 524 8.47 53.17 -37.78
N GLY A 525 7.40 53.34 -37.00
CA GLY A 525 6.35 54.32 -37.23
C GLY A 525 5.34 53.97 -38.34
N THR A 526 5.49 52.84 -39.04
CA THR A 526 4.50 52.38 -40.04
C THR A 526 3.34 51.62 -39.39
N LYS A 527 2.20 51.54 -40.10
CA LYS A 527 1.05 50.73 -39.67
C LYS A 527 1.43 49.25 -39.54
N GLU A 528 2.24 48.76 -40.47
CA GLU A 528 2.77 47.40 -40.51
C GLU A 528 3.63 47.11 -39.26
N TYR A 529 4.48 48.06 -38.85
CA TYR A 529 5.26 47.96 -37.62
C TYR A 529 4.38 47.85 -36.37
N TYR A 530 3.37 48.72 -36.26
CA TYR A 530 2.46 48.66 -35.12
C TYR A 530 1.64 47.36 -35.07
N LEU A 531 1.18 46.85 -36.22
CA LEU A 531 0.53 45.54 -36.28
C LEU A 531 1.48 44.40 -35.89
N ALA A 532 2.74 44.43 -36.34
CA ALA A 532 3.74 43.43 -35.97
C ALA A 532 4.07 43.46 -34.47
N LYS A 533 4.23 44.65 -33.87
CA LYS A 533 4.41 44.82 -32.41
C LYS A 533 3.18 44.35 -31.62
N ALA A 534 1.96 44.58 -32.11
CA ALA A 534 0.77 44.05 -31.47
C ALA A 534 0.77 42.49 -31.46
N VAL A 535 1.16 41.85 -32.56
CA VAL A 535 1.30 40.39 -32.62
C VAL A 535 2.38 39.89 -31.66
N TYR A 536 3.51 40.58 -31.57
CA TYR A 536 4.57 40.28 -30.60
C TYR A 536 4.06 40.32 -29.15
N TRP A 537 3.40 41.39 -28.73
CA TRP A 537 2.90 41.51 -27.35
C TRP A 537 1.80 40.49 -27.03
N ARG A 538 1.04 40.06 -28.04
CA ARG A 538 0.08 38.95 -27.88
C ARG A 538 0.78 37.61 -27.67
N ALA A 539 1.84 37.32 -28.43
CA ALA A 539 2.67 36.13 -28.20
C ALA A 539 3.34 36.19 -26.81
N TYR A 540 3.82 37.36 -26.39
CA TYR A 540 4.43 37.56 -25.08
C TYR A 540 3.45 37.29 -23.93
N MET A 541 2.18 37.71 -24.04
CA MET A 541 1.15 37.36 -23.05
C MET A 541 0.97 35.84 -22.91
N ALA A 542 0.93 35.12 -24.04
CA ALA A 542 0.83 33.66 -24.02
C ALA A 542 2.07 33.01 -23.39
N PHE A 543 3.26 33.54 -23.67
CA PHE A 543 4.50 33.12 -22.99
C PHE A 543 4.42 33.34 -21.46
N ALA A 544 3.98 34.52 -21.01
CA ALA A 544 3.82 34.82 -19.59
C ALA A 544 2.82 33.87 -18.88
N GLU A 545 1.77 33.42 -19.56
CA GLU A 545 0.88 32.35 -19.05
C GLU A 545 1.62 31.02 -18.86
N LYS A 546 2.52 30.65 -19.78
CA LYS A 546 3.31 29.42 -19.65
C LYS A 546 4.36 29.47 -18.55
N VAL A 547 4.94 30.64 -18.30
CA VAL A 547 5.83 30.85 -17.15
C VAL A 547 5.08 30.65 -15.82
N ASP A 548 3.84 31.13 -15.72
CA ASP A 548 2.95 30.94 -14.55
C ASP A 548 2.65 29.45 -14.31
N GLU A 549 2.29 28.73 -15.39
CA GLU A 549 2.05 27.27 -15.36
C GLU A 549 3.31 26.51 -14.92
N ARG A 550 4.49 26.86 -15.44
CA ARG A 550 5.77 26.27 -15.01
C ARG A 550 5.99 26.51 -13.52
N TYR A 551 5.82 27.74 -13.07
CA TYR A 551 6.06 28.10 -11.68
C TYR A 551 5.18 27.30 -10.72
N ALA A 552 3.87 27.19 -11.01
CA ALA A 552 2.96 26.40 -10.20
C ALA A 552 3.38 24.92 -10.13
N ALA A 553 3.90 24.37 -11.24
CA ALA A 553 4.41 23.01 -11.29
C ALA A 553 5.75 22.85 -10.55
N GLU A 554 6.66 23.82 -10.63
CA GLU A 554 7.93 23.86 -9.89
C GLU A 554 7.71 23.87 -8.38
N TYR A 555 6.76 24.70 -7.91
CA TYR A 555 6.39 24.75 -6.50
C TYR A 555 5.83 23.40 -6.01
N ALA A 556 4.94 22.78 -6.79
CA ALA A 556 4.38 21.48 -6.45
C ALA A 556 5.48 20.39 -6.39
N GLU A 557 6.41 20.37 -7.35
CA GLU A 557 7.57 19.45 -7.35
C GLU A 557 8.42 19.65 -6.10
N ALA A 558 8.81 20.88 -5.81
CA ALA A 558 9.67 21.20 -4.67
C ALA A 558 9.00 20.79 -3.35
N PHE A 559 7.69 21.04 -3.22
CA PHE A 559 6.92 20.66 -2.03
C PHE A 559 6.89 19.14 -1.82
N PHE A 560 6.52 18.36 -2.85
CA PHE A 560 6.48 16.89 -2.72
C PHE A 560 7.86 16.27 -2.56
N LYS A 561 8.92 16.92 -3.09
CA LYS A 561 10.31 16.50 -2.87
C LYS A 561 10.71 16.55 -1.40
N VAL A 562 10.21 17.54 -0.63
CA VAL A 562 10.45 17.61 0.82
C VAL A 562 9.97 16.34 1.50
N ASP A 563 8.73 15.92 1.23
CA ASP A 563 8.15 14.73 1.84
C ASP A 563 8.96 13.48 1.48
N CYS A 564 9.33 13.30 0.21
CA CYS A 564 10.10 12.15 -0.25
C CYS A 564 11.46 12.05 0.46
N VAL A 565 12.15 13.19 0.62
CA VAL A 565 13.46 13.24 1.28
C VAL A 565 13.32 13.03 2.79
N LYS A 566 12.31 13.61 3.44
CA LYS A 566 12.03 13.40 4.87
C LYS A 566 11.80 11.94 5.21
N TYR A 567 11.03 11.23 4.38
CA TYR A 567 10.79 9.80 4.57
C TYR A 567 12.04 8.95 4.28
N ARG A 568 12.87 9.32 3.30
CA ARG A 568 14.06 8.53 2.92
C ARG A 568 15.21 8.67 3.91
N LEU A 569 15.45 9.89 4.39
CA LEU A 569 16.66 10.23 5.16
C LEU A 569 16.36 10.68 6.58
N GLY A 570 15.09 10.79 6.95
CA GLY A 570 14.64 11.36 8.22
C GLY A 570 14.45 12.88 8.12
N GLY A 571 13.51 13.40 8.91
CA GLY A 571 13.14 14.82 8.91
C GLY A 571 14.28 15.78 9.27
N ASP A 572 15.23 15.30 10.06
CA ASP A 572 16.38 16.07 10.54
C ASP A 572 17.62 15.95 9.65
N SER A 573 17.55 15.16 8.56
CA SER A 573 18.67 15.05 7.62
C SER A 573 18.97 16.38 6.94
N LYS A 574 20.24 16.57 6.59
CA LYS A 574 20.71 17.77 5.87
C LYS A 574 19.92 17.93 4.57
N GLU A 575 19.70 16.84 3.85
CA GLU A 575 18.98 16.79 2.58
C GLU A 575 17.51 17.19 2.77
N ALA A 576 16.84 16.72 3.84
CA ALA A 576 15.47 17.11 4.12
C ALA A 576 15.36 18.61 4.44
N GLN A 577 16.32 19.16 5.19
CA GLN A 577 16.41 20.59 5.46
C GLN A 577 16.65 21.38 4.17
N ILE A 578 17.58 20.96 3.31
CA ILE A 578 17.83 21.60 2.01
C ILE A 578 16.58 21.57 1.13
N ALA A 579 15.90 20.42 1.02
CA ALA A 579 14.67 20.30 0.26
C ALA A 579 13.58 21.24 0.81
N GLN A 580 13.43 21.31 2.14
CA GLN A 580 12.47 22.19 2.79
C GLN A 580 12.78 23.67 2.53
N HIS A 581 14.04 24.09 2.63
CA HIS A 581 14.45 25.44 2.29
C HIS A 581 14.26 25.74 0.80
N ARG A 582 14.49 24.79 -0.10
CA ARG A 582 14.19 24.94 -1.53
C ARG A 582 12.70 25.12 -1.79
N ALA A 583 11.82 24.37 -1.12
CA ALA A 583 10.38 24.55 -1.23
C ALA A 583 9.93 25.93 -0.70
N VAL A 584 10.54 26.42 0.39
CA VAL A 584 10.30 27.78 0.91
C VAL A 584 10.79 28.82 -0.11
N VAL A 585 11.99 28.66 -0.66
CA VAL A 585 12.52 29.58 -1.68
C VAL A 585 11.63 29.59 -2.92
N ALA A 586 11.25 28.41 -3.41
CA ALA A 586 10.30 28.25 -4.51
C ALA A 586 8.92 28.83 -4.18
N ARG A 587 8.49 28.91 -2.91
CA ARG A 587 7.29 29.66 -2.51
C ARG A 587 7.53 31.16 -2.58
N THR A 588 8.63 31.65 -2.02
CA THR A 588 8.93 33.08 -1.90
C THR A 588 9.20 33.75 -3.24
N ARG A 589 9.63 32.99 -4.27
CA ARG A 589 9.83 33.47 -5.64
C ARG A 589 8.55 34.09 -6.25
N GLU A 590 7.40 33.85 -5.63
CA GLU A 590 6.09 34.41 -5.96
C GLU A 590 6.09 35.93 -5.84
N PHE A 591 6.97 36.49 -5.01
CA PHE A 591 6.94 37.90 -4.60
C PHE A 591 8.21 38.68 -4.94
N VAL A 592 9.19 38.03 -5.58
CA VAL A 592 10.49 38.63 -5.89
C VAL A 592 10.41 39.42 -7.19
N TYR A 593 11.08 40.57 -7.28
CA TYR A 593 11.24 41.32 -8.54
C TYR A 593 12.14 40.56 -9.52
N MET A 594 11.59 39.53 -10.14
CA MET A 594 12.14 38.85 -11.30
C MET A 594 11.07 38.80 -12.39
N ASP A 595 11.49 38.84 -13.64
CA ASP A 595 10.60 38.85 -14.82
C ASP A 595 9.66 37.61 -14.88
N ASP A 596 9.95 36.59 -14.08
CA ASP A 596 9.27 35.30 -14.00
C ASP A 596 8.59 35.00 -12.65
N SER A 597 8.36 36.00 -11.79
CA SER A 597 7.54 35.85 -10.57
C SER A 597 6.03 35.82 -10.90
N PRO A 598 5.21 34.93 -10.31
CA PRO A 598 3.74 34.89 -10.50
C PRO A 598 2.98 36.20 -10.27
N TYR A 599 3.30 36.95 -9.21
CA TYR A 599 2.69 38.28 -9.01
C TYR A 599 3.11 39.25 -10.10
N TRP A 600 4.39 39.21 -10.47
CA TRP A 600 4.88 40.01 -11.58
C TRP A 600 4.27 39.60 -12.90
N ILE A 601 4.11 38.32 -13.19
CA ILE A 601 3.46 37.78 -14.38
C ILE A 601 2.02 38.29 -14.50
N LYS A 602 1.27 38.39 -13.39
CA LYS A 602 -0.07 39.00 -13.42
C LYS A 602 -0.03 40.46 -13.86
N TRP A 603 0.91 41.24 -13.32
CA TRP A 603 1.09 42.65 -13.69
C TRP A 603 1.71 42.82 -15.08
N TYR A 604 2.59 41.91 -15.48
CA TYR A 604 3.25 41.85 -16.76
C TYR A 604 2.25 41.50 -17.86
N LYS A 605 1.32 40.57 -17.61
CA LYS A 605 0.16 40.30 -18.50
C LYS A 605 -0.66 41.58 -18.71
N LEU A 606 -0.86 42.39 -17.66
CA LEU A 606 -1.57 43.67 -17.77
C LEU A 606 -0.76 44.71 -18.58
N ASP A 607 0.55 44.77 -18.38
CA ASP A 607 1.47 45.63 -19.15
C ASP A 607 1.53 45.23 -20.63
N CYS A 608 1.68 43.95 -20.93
CA CYS A 608 1.63 43.40 -22.29
C CYS A 608 0.28 43.67 -22.95
N LYS A 609 -0.82 43.54 -22.21
CA LYS A 609 -2.16 43.87 -22.71
C LYS A 609 -2.28 45.36 -23.03
N ALA A 610 -1.74 46.23 -22.17
CA ALA A 610 -1.69 47.67 -22.42
C ALA A 610 -0.86 48.00 -23.66
N TRP A 611 0.31 47.36 -23.84
CA TRP A 611 1.13 47.48 -25.04
C TRP A 611 0.42 46.97 -26.30
N TRP A 612 -0.21 45.80 -26.21
CA TRP A 612 -0.98 45.24 -27.32
C TRP A 612 -2.08 46.20 -27.79
N VAL A 613 -2.85 46.75 -26.86
CA VAL A 613 -3.89 47.76 -27.14
C VAL A 613 -3.28 49.06 -27.68
N TYR A 614 -2.19 49.54 -27.09
CA TYR A 614 -1.45 50.72 -27.56
C TYR A 614 -1.07 50.59 -29.04
N TYR A 615 -0.46 49.46 -29.43
CA TYR A 615 -0.02 49.23 -30.79
C TYR A 615 -1.18 49.05 -31.77
N GLN A 616 -2.31 48.46 -31.35
CA GLN A 616 -3.52 48.43 -32.16
C GLN A 616 -4.08 49.84 -32.40
N LEU A 617 -4.17 50.67 -31.35
CA LEU A 617 -4.64 52.05 -31.45
C LEU A 617 -3.75 52.90 -32.37
N LYS A 618 -2.43 52.76 -32.26
CA LYS A 618 -1.47 53.41 -33.18
C LYS A 618 -1.65 52.95 -34.62
N ALA A 619 -1.84 51.65 -34.87
CA ALA A 619 -2.09 51.12 -36.22
C ALA A 619 -3.40 51.62 -36.86
N GLU A 620 -4.38 51.98 -36.02
CA GLU A 620 -5.68 52.51 -36.44
C GLU A 620 -5.72 54.05 -36.50
N GLY A 621 -4.65 54.74 -36.08
CA GLY A 621 -4.53 56.20 -36.13
C GLY A 621 -5.09 56.94 -34.91
N TYR A 622 -5.31 56.25 -33.78
CA TYR A 622 -5.79 56.84 -32.52
C TYR A 622 -4.62 57.26 -31.60
N ASP A 623 -3.76 58.16 -32.09
CA ASP A 623 -2.53 58.54 -31.40
C ASP A 623 -2.74 59.11 -30.00
N ASP A 624 -3.73 60.00 -29.83
CA ASP A 624 -4.00 60.67 -28.54
C ASP A 624 -4.36 59.67 -27.43
N ILE A 625 -5.13 58.63 -27.78
CA ILE A 625 -5.58 57.60 -26.85
C ILE A 625 -4.43 56.65 -26.51
N ALA A 626 -3.61 56.31 -27.50
CA ALA A 626 -2.42 55.51 -27.30
C ALA A 626 -1.42 56.21 -26.36
N ASP A 627 -1.13 57.50 -26.57
CA ASP A 627 -0.20 58.27 -25.74
C ASP A 627 -0.73 58.47 -24.30
N GLU A 628 -2.05 58.56 -24.11
CA GLU A 628 -2.67 58.56 -22.78
C GLU A 628 -2.50 57.20 -22.07
N LEU A 629 -2.70 56.09 -22.78
CA LEU A 629 -2.50 54.74 -22.26
C LEU A 629 -1.03 54.50 -21.88
N GLU A 630 -0.08 54.98 -22.68
CA GLU A 630 1.35 54.89 -22.36
C GLU A 630 1.70 55.66 -21.09
N ARG A 631 1.14 56.87 -20.90
CA ARG A 631 1.34 57.66 -19.67
C ARG A 631 0.79 56.94 -18.45
N ALA A 632 -0.43 56.40 -18.52
CA ALA A 632 -1.04 55.64 -17.42
C ALA A 632 -0.21 54.39 -17.07
N ARG A 633 0.25 53.66 -18.10
CA ARG A 633 1.14 52.51 -17.97
C ARG A 633 2.47 52.88 -17.31
N LYS A 634 3.09 53.98 -17.69
CA LYS A 634 4.37 54.42 -17.11
C LYS A 634 4.25 54.74 -15.62
N VAL A 635 3.17 55.41 -15.22
CA VAL A 635 2.85 55.67 -13.80
C VAL A 635 2.67 54.37 -13.03
N PHE A 636 1.96 53.39 -13.61
CA PHE A 636 1.81 52.07 -13.03
C PHE A 636 3.17 51.37 -12.83
N LEU A 637 4.00 51.30 -13.88
CA LEU A 637 5.32 50.65 -13.81
C LEU A 637 6.28 51.33 -12.81
N ASP A 638 6.32 52.66 -12.78
CA ASP A 638 7.20 53.40 -11.88
C ASP A 638 6.82 53.14 -10.41
N ARG A 639 5.51 53.08 -10.11
CA ARG A 639 5.00 52.77 -8.77
C ARG A 639 5.31 51.33 -8.35
N ILE A 640 5.20 50.36 -9.26
CA ILE A 640 5.49 48.98 -8.91
C ILE A 640 7.01 48.76 -8.76
N LYS A 641 7.84 49.34 -9.64
CA LYS A 641 9.30 49.27 -9.53
C LYS A 641 9.82 49.85 -8.22
N ALA A 642 9.20 50.92 -7.72
CA ALA A 642 9.53 51.49 -6.41
C ALA A 642 9.32 50.50 -5.26
N ASN A 643 8.32 49.62 -5.34
CA ASN A 643 7.99 48.66 -4.29
C ASN A 643 8.74 47.31 -4.43
N GLY A 644 9.10 46.89 -5.65
CA GLY A 644 9.72 45.57 -5.89
C GLY A 644 11.23 45.48 -5.61
N LYS A 645 11.95 46.61 -5.71
CA LYS A 645 13.44 46.62 -5.71
C LYS A 645 14.09 46.13 -4.41
N THR A 646 13.38 46.20 -3.29
CA THR A 646 13.87 45.81 -1.96
C THR A 646 13.89 44.29 -1.77
N TYR A 647 13.03 43.53 -2.47
CA TYR A 647 12.83 42.09 -2.26
C TYR A 647 13.69 41.20 -3.19
N GLY A 648 14.10 41.73 -4.35
CA GLY A 648 14.97 41.05 -5.32
C GLY A 648 16.34 40.63 -4.75
N ILE A 649 16.93 41.51 -3.94
CA ILE A 649 18.29 41.33 -3.40
C ILE A 649 18.31 40.20 -2.36
N THR A 650 17.28 40.11 -1.51
CA THR A 650 17.20 39.13 -0.42
C THR A 650 17.04 37.69 -0.92
N HIS A 651 16.26 37.50 -1.99
CA HIS A 651 16.05 36.17 -2.59
C HIS A 651 17.31 35.63 -3.28
N ASN A 652 18.01 36.45 -4.05
CA ASN A 652 19.25 36.03 -4.72
C ASN A 652 20.32 35.60 -3.71
N ILE A 653 20.44 36.33 -2.60
CA ILE A 653 21.35 35.96 -1.50
C ILE A 653 20.95 34.61 -0.89
N ALA A 654 19.65 34.35 -0.69
CA ALA A 654 19.17 33.08 -0.15
C ALA A 654 19.42 31.89 -1.11
N VAL A 655 19.21 32.08 -2.42
CA VAL A 655 19.50 31.07 -3.45
C VAL A 655 21.00 30.77 -3.52
N GLU A 656 21.85 31.79 -3.56
CA GLU A 656 23.31 31.62 -3.57
C GLU A 656 23.81 30.92 -2.30
N ALA A 657 23.27 31.26 -1.14
CA ALA A 657 23.61 30.61 0.12
C ALA A 657 23.19 29.13 0.15
N LEU A 658 22.02 28.78 -0.41
CA LEU A 658 21.58 27.39 -0.54
C LEU A 658 22.44 26.59 -1.50
N ASN A 659 22.80 27.16 -2.65
CA ASN A 659 23.67 26.51 -3.62
C ASN A 659 25.08 26.25 -3.04
N LYS A 660 25.62 27.19 -2.25
CA LYS A 660 26.88 26.98 -1.52
C LYS A 660 26.77 25.88 -0.46
N TRP A 661 25.67 25.83 0.30
CA TRP A 661 25.47 24.79 1.30
C TRP A 661 25.40 23.37 0.71
N GLU A 662 24.86 23.25 -0.51
CA GLU A 662 24.84 21.99 -1.26
C GLU A 662 26.24 21.59 -1.76
N GLN A 663 27.07 22.57 -2.19
CA GLN A 663 28.40 22.31 -2.78
C GLN A 663 29.53 22.14 -1.76
N GLU A 664 29.54 22.90 -0.67
CA GLU A 664 30.72 23.07 0.20
C GLU A 664 30.66 22.21 1.47
N ASP A 665 29.55 21.51 1.71
CA ASP A 665 29.29 20.70 2.93
C ASP A 665 29.47 21.45 4.27
N ASP A 666 29.53 22.78 4.23
CA ASP A 666 29.85 23.62 5.39
C ASP A 666 28.61 24.36 5.92
N ARG A 667 28.05 23.83 7.02
CA ARG A 667 26.93 24.44 7.77
C ARG A 667 27.32 25.81 8.35
N VAL A 668 28.62 26.05 8.55
CA VAL A 668 29.17 27.26 9.16
C VAL A 668 29.15 28.43 8.18
N ALA A 669 29.35 28.19 6.87
CA ALA A 669 29.22 29.22 5.85
C ALA A 669 27.80 29.82 5.77
N TRP A 670 26.76 28.99 5.97
CA TRP A 670 25.36 29.45 6.04
C TRP A 670 25.07 30.31 7.28
N TYR A 671 25.55 29.89 8.46
CA TYR A 671 25.40 30.67 9.69
C TYR A 671 26.27 31.93 9.72
N MET A 672 27.47 31.91 9.12
CA MET A 672 28.38 33.07 9.09
C MET A 672 28.05 34.07 7.99
N GLY A 673 27.53 33.65 6.83
CA GLY A 673 27.01 34.55 5.78
C GLY A 673 25.81 35.39 6.26
N ASN A 674 25.05 34.89 7.24
CA ASN A 674 23.90 35.58 7.85
C ASN A 674 24.25 36.49 9.05
N ARG A 675 25.47 36.42 9.61
CA ARG A 675 25.87 37.28 10.77
C ARG A 675 26.04 38.77 10.44
N GLY A 676 26.06 39.13 9.16
CA GLY A 676 26.05 40.54 8.72
C GLY A 676 24.65 41.12 8.50
N ASN A 677 23.59 40.31 8.62
CA ASN A 677 22.22 40.68 8.30
C ASN A 677 21.23 39.99 9.27
N ASP A 678 21.32 40.34 10.56
CA ASP A 678 20.49 39.77 11.65
C ASP A 678 18.97 39.84 11.40
N ARG A 679 18.50 40.71 10.49
CA ARG A 679 17.09 40.73 10.04
C ARG A 679 16.72 39.50 9.20
N VAL A 680 17.58 39.03 8.30
CA VAL A 680 17.23 37.97 7.33
C VAL A 680 17.10 36.61 7.99
N ALA A 681 17.99 36.29 8.95
CA ALA A 681 17.90 35.06 9.73
C ALA A 681 16.71 35.08 10.72
N TRP A 682 16.34 36.25 11.24
CA TRP A 682 15.19 36.40 12.14
C TRP A 682 13.84 36.28 11.41
N TYR A 683 13.69 36.90 10.23
CA TYR A 683 12.50 36.75 9.37
C TYR A 683 12.32 35.31 8.85
N MET A 684 13.40 34.62 8.49
CA MET A 684 13.33 33.22 8.02
C MET A 684 13.16 32.19 9.14
N GLY A 685 13.58 32.50 10.38
CA GLY A 685 13.55 31.56 11.50
C GLY A 685 12.28 31.58 12.36
N ASN A 686 11.65 32.76 12.55
CA ASN A 686 10.57 32.92 13.55
C ASN A 686 9.21 33.37 13.01
N GLU A 687 9.12 34.13 11.90
CA GLU A 687 7.83 34.63 11.38
C GLU A 687 7.26 33.83 10.19
N MET A 688 8.12 33.15 9.41
CA MET A 688 7.73 32.36 8.22
C MET A 688 7.01 31.02 8.52
N TYR A 689 6.92 30.63 9.80
CA TYR A 689 6.11 29.48 10.23
C TYR A 689 4.64 29.85 10.54
N SER A 690 4.26 31.13 10.41
CA SER A 690 2.86 31.57 10.40
C SER A 690 2.31 31.56 8.97
N ASP A 691 1.01 31.25 8.80
CA ASP A 691 0.43 30.96 7.48
C ASP A 691 0.56 32.10 6.44
N GLU A 692 0.66 33.37 6.87
CA GLU A 692 0.98 34.55 6.05
C GLU A 692 1.53 35.71 6.92
N PRO A 693 2.75 36.26 6.71
CA PRO A 693 3.24 37.38 7.52
C PRO A 693 2.60 38.72 7.11
N ALA A 694 2.35 39.61 8.07
CA ALA A 694 1.51 40.82 7.91
C ALA A 694 1.99 41.80 6.83
N GLU A 695 3.31 41.93 6.65
CA GLU A 695 3.93 42.81 5.64
C GLU A 695 3.62 42.36 4.20
N TRP A 696 3.35 41.06 3.99
CA TRP A 696 3.04 40.48 2.69
C TRP A 696 1.60 40.76 2.28
N ASN A 697 0.68 40.80 3.25
CA ASN A 697 -0.69 41.22 3.03
C ASN A 697 -0.78 42.71 2.66
N GLU A 698 0.09 43.56 3.20
CA GLU A 698 0.13 44.99 2.86
C GLU A 698 0.54 45.24 1.40
N PHE A 699 1.51 44.49 0.86
CA PHE A 699 1.90 44.59 -0.55
C PHE A 699 0.76 44.18 -1.50
N LYS A 700 0.05 43.09 -1.17
CA LYS A 700 -1.12 42.60 -1.92
C LYS A 700 -2.28 43.63 -1.88
N ILE A 701 -2.58 44.15 -0.69
CA ILE A 701 -3.64 45.14 -0.46
C ILE A 701 -3.34 46.47 -1.18
N LYS A 702 -2.07 46.89 -1.25
CA LYS A 702 -1.70 48.13 -1.95
C LYS A 702 -1.60 47.96 -3.47
N GLY A 703 -1.17 46.80 -3.98
CA GLY A 703 -0.96 46.59 -5.42
C GLY A 703 -2.23 46.29 -6.23
N GLU A 704 -3.17 45.53 -5.67
CA GLU A 704 -4.40 45.11 -6.37
C GLU A 704 -5.30 46.28 -6.83
N PRO A 705 -5.54 47.34 -6.02
CA PRO A 705 -6.35 48.49 -6.43
C PRO A 705 -5.81 49.21 -7.67
N TYR A 706 -4.48 49.29 -7.85
CA TYR A 706 -3.86 49.96 -8.99
C TYR A 706 -3.95 49.11 -10.28
N ALA A 707 -3.81 47.78 -10.15
CA ALA A 707 -4.04 46.88 -11.28
C ALA A 707 -5.51 46.89 -11.70
N GLU A 708 -6.43 46.98 -10.73
CA GLU A 708 -7.86 47.15 -10.98
C GLU A 708 -8.15 48.51 -11.63
N GLU A 709 -7.50 49.59 -11.21
CA GLU A 709 -7.62 50.92 -11.80
C GLU A 709 -7.12 50.94 -13.26
N LEU A 710 -5.92 50.40 -13.54
CA LEU A 710 -5.41 50.29 -14.91
C LEU A 710 -6.30 49.38 -15.77
N GLY A 711 -6.77 48.25 -15.23
CA GLY A 711 -7.72 47.38 -15.91
C GLY A 711 -9.07 48.06 -16.19
N LYS A 712 -9.57 48.85 -15.24
CA LYS A 712 -10.76 49.70 -15.40
C LYS A 712 -10.51 50.76 -16.46
N THR A 713 -9.38 51.46 -16.47
CA THR A 713 -9.02 52.44 -17.50
C THR A 713 -8.95 51.80 -18.90
N ILE A 714 -8.32 50.64 -19.03
CA ILE A 714 -8.28 49.88 -20.30
C ILE A 714 -9.70 49.53 -20.75
N ASN A 715 -10.52 48.96 -19.85
CA ASN A 715 -11.88 48.51 -20.19
C ASN A 715 -12.88 49.66 -20.41
N SER A 716 -12.77 50.76 -19.67
CA SER A 716 -13.63 51.95 -19.77
C SER A 716 -13.26 52.84 -20.95
N ARG A 717 -12.05 52.72 -21.51
CA ARG A 717 -11.63 53.47 -22.70
C ARG A 717 -11.93 52.70 -23.99
N ILE A 718 -11.90 51.36 -23.94
CA ILE A 718 -12.51 50.49 -24.97
C ILE A 718 -14.04 50.68 -25.05
N LYS A 719 -14.66 51.23 -24.00
CA LYS A 719 -16.07 51.63 -23.96
C LYS A 719 -16.28 52.94 -23.16
N GLY A 720 -15.97 54.10 -23.73
CA GLY A 720 -16.44 55.44 -23.27
C GLY A 720 -16.27 55.83 -21.78
N VAL A 721 -15.48 56.89 -21.54
CA VAL A 721 -14.97 57.42 -20.25
C VAL A 721 -16.02 57.89 -19.22
N ALA A 722 -15.74 57.79 -17.90
CA ALA A 722 -16.24 58.75 -16.90
C ALA A 722 -15.41 58.86 -15.58
N PRO A 723 -15.44 60.02 -14.87
CA PRO A 723 -14.70 60.28 -13.63
C PRO A 723 -15.48 59.99 -12.33
N ILE A 724 -14.73 59.95 -11.22
CA ILE A 724 -15.09 59.54 -9.83
C ILE A 724 -16.39 60.16 -9.25
N SER A 725 -16.96 61.22 -9.83
CA SER A 725 -18.30 61.71 -9.45
C SER A 725 -19.45 60.72 -9.71
N GLU A 726 -19.25 59.70 -10.57
CA GLU A 726 -20.26 58.68 -10.89
C GLU A 726 -20.34 57.51 -9.90
N LEU A 727 -19.33 57.28 -9.05
CA LEU A 727 -19.41 56.23 -8.03
C LEU A 727 -20.51 56.52 -6.98
N LEU A 728 -20.90 57.79 -6.83
CA LEU A 728 -22.03 58.18 -6.00
C LEU A 728 -23.40 58.06 -6.71
N SER A 729 -23.45 58.10 -8.05
CA SER A 729 -24.70 57.92 -8.80
C SER A 729 -25.01 56.45 -9.06
N LEU A 730 -23.99 55.58 -9.15
CA LEU A 730 -24.14 54.14 -9.37
C LEU A 730 -24.84 53.38 -8.24
N HIS A 731 -24.87 53.91 -7.02
CA HIS A 731 -25.58 53.29 -5.88
C HIS A 731 -27.02 53.78 -5.70
N THR A 732 -27.42 54.90 -6.32
CA THR A 732 -28.78 55.45 -6.17
C THR A 732 -29.51 55.66 -7.50
N GLY A 733 -28.84 55.49 -8.64
CA GLY A 733 -29.39 55.74 -9.98
C GLY A 733 -29.77 57.20 -10.25
N LYS A 734 -29.35 58.13 -9.40
CA LYS A 734 -29.75 59.55 -9.43
C LYS A 734 -28.54 60.46 -9.16
N SER A 735 -28.51 61.60 -9.85
CA SER A 735 -27.56 62.68 -9.65
C SER A 735 -27.83 63.45 -8.34
N VAL A 736 -26.81 64.12 -7.80
CA VAL A 736 -26.94 64.96 -6.59
C VAL A 736 -28.00 66.07 -6.76
N ALA A 737 -28.19 66.57 -7.98
CA ALA A 737 -29.22 67.55 -8.30
C ALA A 737 -30.65 66.97 -8.23
N GLU A 738 -30.83 65.70 -8.62
CA GLU A 738 -32.11 64.99 -8.52
C GLU A 738 -32.46 64.67 -7.06
N LEU A 739 -31.49 64.26 -6.25
CA LEU A 739 -31.68 64.04 -4.80
C LEU A 739 -32.00 65.34 -4.07
N GLN A 740 -31.44 66.49 -4.49
CA GLN A 740 -31.79 67.81 -3.94
C GLN A 740 -33.20 68.27 -4.33
N LYS A 741 -33.72 67.82 -5.47
CA LYS A 741 -35.08 68.11 -5.95
C LYS A 741 -36.11 67.27 -5.20
N GLU A 742 -35.81 65.99 -4.96
CA GLU A 742 -36.65 65.08 -4.16
C GLU A 742 -36.67 65.44 -2.67
N ALA A 743 -35.53 65.88 -2.11
CA ALA A 743 -35.42 66.37 -0.72
C ALA A 743 -36.35 67.55 -0.38
N LYS A 744 -36.85 68.27 -1.38
CA LYS A 744 -37.86 69.33 -1.21
C LYS A 744 -39.30 68.82 -1.20
N GLN A 745 -39.52 67.56 -1.60
CA GLN A 745 -40.84 66.95 -1.80
C GLN A 745 -41.11 65.77 -0.84
N ASP A 746 -40.08 65.12 -0.31
CA ASP A 746 -40.19 63.99 0.64
C ASP A 746 -39.27 64.19 1.87
N PRO A 747 -39.82 64.27 3.10
CA PRO A 747 -39.06 64.38 4.34
C PRO A 747 -38.01 63.27 4.55
N HIS A 748 -38.22 62.06 4.05
CA HIS A 748 -37.26 60.96 4.17
C HIS A 748 -36.01 61.19 3.31
N SER A 749 -36.18 61.79 2.13
CA SER A 749 -35.07 62.11 1.21
C SER A 749 -34.23 63.32 1.69
N ALA A 750 -34.79 64.19 2.54
CA ALA A 750 -34.03 65.27 3.19
C ALA A 750 -32.99 64.73 4.18
N LYS A 751 -33.31 63.66 4.91
CA LYS A 751 -32.41 63.01 5.87
C LYS A 751 -31.32 62.18 5.16
N ASP A 752 -31.65 61.53 4.05
CA ASP A 752 -30.64 60.91 3.16
C ASP A 752 -29.64 61.95 2.62
N LEU A 753 -30.12 63.10 2.18
CA LEU A 753 -29.28 64.18 1.68
C LEU A 753 -28.38 64.76 2.79
N GLU A 754 -28.87 64.85 4.02
CA GLU A 754 -28.08 65.29 5.18
C GLU A 754 -26.97 64.30 5.53
N LEU A 755 -27.27 63.00 5.55
CA LEU A 755 -26.30 61.94 5.80
C LEU A 755 -25.23 61.89 4.69
N LEU A 756 -25.63 62.02 3.44
CA LEU A 756 -24.70 62.11 2.30
C LEU A 756 -23.80 63.35 2.37
N LYS A 757 -24.33 64.51 2.79
CA LYS A 757 -23.51 65.71 3.02
C LYS A 757 -22.49 65.50 4.15
N LYS A 758 -22.90 64.85 5.24
CA LYS A 758 -22.02 64.52 6.37
C LYS A 758 -20.92 63.52 5.97
N TYR A 759 -21.27 62.49 5.19
CA TYR A 759 -20.32 61.54 4.65
C TYR A 759 -19.34 62.19 3.67
N GLY A 760 -19.84 62.98 2.71
CA GLY A 760 -19.00 63.71 1.75
C GLY A 760 -18.07 64.73 2.41
N ALA A 761 -18.51 65.38 3.49
CA ALA A 761 -17.64 66.25 4.28
C ALA A 761 -16.53 65.48 5.02
N ALA A 762 -16.83 64.28 5.53
CA ALA A 762 -15.82 63.41 6.13
C ALA A 762 -14.80 62.90 5.09
N ALA A 763 -15.27 62.48 3.91
CA ALA A 763 -14.43 62.03 2.81
C ALA A 763 -13.46 63.13 2.35
N LYS A 764 -13.94 64.38 2.16
CA LYS A 764 -13.07 65.51 1.83
C LYS A 764 -12.01 65.81 2.90
N ARG A 765 -12.34 65.62 4.18
CA ARG A 765 -11.36 65.77 5.27
C ARG A 765 -10.30 64.67 5.23
N TYR A 766 -10.71 63.44 4.91
CA TYR A 766 -9.78 62.34 4.72
C TYR A 766 -8.85 62.59 3.51
N GLU A 767 -9.39 62.99 2.36
CA GLU A 767 -8.58 63.36 1.18
C GLU A 767 -7.57 64.47 1.50
N ALA A 768 -8.00 65.52 2.20
CA ALA A 768 -7.11 66.60 2.63
C ALA A 768 -6.03 66.12 3.61
N ALA A 769 -6.35 65.16 4.50
CA ALA A 769 -5.37 64.57 5.43
C ALA A 769 -4.36 63.67 4.71
N VAL A 770 -4.80 62.89 3.70
CA VAL A 770 -3.92 62.10 2.83
C VAL A 770 -2.96 63.00 2.05
N GLN A 771 -3.45 64.11 1.49
CA GLN A 771 -2.59 65.06 0.79
C GLN A 771 -1.58 65.72 1.74
N ALA A 772 -2.02 66.15 2.93
CA ALA A 772 -1.13 66.74 3.93
C ALA A 772 -0.06 65.75 4.42
N GLU A 773 -0.39 64.45 4.51
CA GLU A 773 0.57 63.39 4.80
C GLU A 773 1.60 63.24 3.67
N ALA A 774 1.15 63.19 2.41
CA ALA A 774 2.05 63.11 1.26
C ALA A 774 3.00 64.31 1.19
N ASP A 775 2.51 65.53 1.44
CA ASP A 775 3.33 66.74 1.47
C ASP A 775 4.39 66.67 2.58
N ALA A 776 4.05 66.13 3.76
CA ALA A 776 5.00 65.93 4.85
C ALA A 776 6.07 64.88 4.53
N TYR A 777 5.72 63.80 3.82
CA TYR A 777 6.69 62.80 3.37
C TYR A 777 7.68 63.40 2.37
N ASN A 778 7.21 64.22 1.42
CA ASN A 778 8.09 64.90 0.47
C ASN A 778 9.09 65.81 1.21
N GLU A 779 8.64 66.58 2.21
CA GLU A 779 9.54 67.39 3.04
C GLU A 779 10.55 66.53 3.80
N MET A 780 10.11 65.41 4.39
CA MET A 780 11.00 64.47 5.10
C MET A 780 12.08 63.90 4.17
N ASP A 781 11.72 63.52 2.95
CA ASP A 781 12.66 62.99 1.95
C ASP A 781 13.70 64.03 1.52
N GLU A 782 13.29 65.30 1.36
CA GLU A 782 14.22 66.41 1.12
C GLU A 782 15.20 66.59 2.29
N LYS A 783 14.72 66.58 3.55
CA LYS A 783 15.59 66.67 4.73
C LYS A 783 16.50 65.46 4.86
N TRP A 784 16.02 64.27 4.52
CA TRP A 784 16.82 63.04 4.54
C TRP A 784 17.92 63.04 3.49
N ALA A 785 17.61 63.50 2.27
CA ALA A 785 18.58 63.67 1.20
C ALA A 785 19.67 64.69 1.58
N LEU A 786 19.30 65.78 2.27
CA LEU A 786 20.25 66.75 2.80
C LEU A 786 21.15 66.14 3.88
N ALA A 787 20.56 65.42 4.85
CA ALA A 787 21.31 64.75 5.92
C ALA A 787 22.32 63.73 5.37
N LYS A 788 21.98 62.98 4.32
CA LYS A 788 22.91 62.03 3.66
C LYS A 788 24.11 62.69 2.99
N LYS A 789 24.00 63.95 2.58
CA LYS A 789 25.10 64.69 1.91
C LYS A 789 26.11 65.28 2.89
N THR A 790 25.75 65.39 4.17
CA THR A 790 26.64 65.93 5.21
C THR A 790 27.67 64.90 5.66
N GLN A 791 28.90 65.36 5.92
CA GLN A 791 29.99 64.49 6.39
C GLN A 791 29.70 64.01 7.81
N TRP A 792 29.81 62.70 8.04
CA TRP A 792 29.55 62.08 9.33
C TRP A 792 30.38 62.70 10.46
N ASP A 793 29.79 62.81 11.64
CA ASP A 793 30.39 63.35 12.87
C ASP A 793 30.77 64.84 12.83
N THR A 794 30.16 65.61 11.93
CA THR A 794 30.26 67.08 11.89
C THR A 794 29.06 67.75 12.55
N LYS A 795 29.21 69.00 12.98
CA LYS A 795 28.11 69.82 13.51
C LYS A 795 26.97 69.95 12.50
N GLU A 796 27.30 70.13 11.23
CA GLU A 796 26.36 70.20 10.12
C GLU A 796 25.59 68.90 9.92
N TYR A 797 26.24 67.75 10.10
CA TYR A 797 25.58 66.44 10.07
C TYR A 797 24.54 66.31 11.17
N TYR A 798 24.91 66.67 12.40
CA TYR A 798 23.99 66.58 13.52
C TYR A 798 22.80 67.54 13.37
N PHE A 799 22.99 68.75 12.85
CA PHE A 799 21.86 69.63 12.51
C PHE A 799 20.96 69.08 11.41
N ALA A 800 21.53 68.53 10.34
CA ALA A 800 20.74 67.99 9.23
C ALA A 800 19.92 66.75 9.68
N TRP A 801 20.49 65.90 10.55
CA TRP A 801 19.77 64.78 11.14
C TRP A 801 18.69 65.22 12.13
N ALA A 802 18.92 66.29 12.90
CA ALA A 802 17.87 66.88 13.72
C ALA A 802 16.70 67.38 12.84
N GLU A 803 16.95 68.12 11.77
CA GLU A 803 15.90 68.59 10.87
C GLU A 803 15.14 67.42 10.20
N LYS A 804 15.81 66.31 9.89
CA LYS A 804 15.13 65.07 9.44
C LYS A 804 14.20 64.50 10.51
N GLN A 805 14.65 64.40 11.77
CA GLN A 805 13.81 63.90 12.87
C GLN A 805 12.58 64.80 13.10
N LYS A 806 12.75 66.12 12.96
CA LYS A 806 11.65 67.08 13.03
C LYS A 806 10.61 66.86 11.93
N ALA A 807 11.05 66.63 10.69
CA ALA A 807 10.15 66.31 9.57
C ALA A 807 9.45 64.95 9.76
N GLU A 808 10.15 63.94 10.28
CA GLU A 808 9.58 62.62 10.60
C GLU A 808 8.48 62.71 11.68
N ILE A 809 8.67 63.55 12.71
CA ILE A 809 7.60 63.83 13.69
C ILE A 809 6.39 64.49 13.01
N ALA A 810 6.60 65.42 12.08
CA ALA A 810 5.51 66.06 11.34
C ALA A 810 4.73 65.07 10.48
N VAL A 811 5.40 64.12 9.81
CA VAL A 811 4.75 63.00 9.09
C VAL A 811 3.86 62.20 10.04
N LEU A 812 4.38 61.79 11.20
CA LEU A 812 3.61 61.04 12.19
C LEU A 812 2.39 61.82 12.72
N GLU A 813 2.45 63.15 12.77
CA GLU A 813 1.28 64.00 13.08
C GLU A 813 0.23 63.97 11.97
N LYS A 814 0.64 63.93 10.70
CA LYS A 814 -0.29 63.82 9.57
C LYS A 814 -0.90 62.44 9.45
N VAL A 815 -0.14 61.38 9.70
CA VAL A 815 -0.66 60.00 9.77
C VAL A 815 -1.75 59.89 10.83
N GLU A 816 -1.53 60.45 12.03
CA GLU A 816 -2.56 60.46 13.10
C GLU A 816 -3.83 61.22 12.66
N GLN A 817 -3.68 62.36 11.98
CA GLN A 817 -4.80 63.13 11.43
C GLN A 817 -5.55 62.35 10.35
N ARG A 818 -4.84 61.62 9.48
CA ARG A 818 -5.43 60.76 8.45
C ARG A 818 -6.24 59.64 9.09
N CYS A 819 -5.67 58.90 10.04
CA CYS A 819 -6.37 57.80 10.72
C CYS A 819 -7.63 58.29 11.45
N ALA A 820 -7.58 59.48 12.07
CA ALA A 820 -8.77 60.08 12.68
C ALA A 820 -9.85 60.45 11.65
N ALA A 821 -9.44 60.97 10.49
CA ALA A 821 -10.36 61.30 9.40
C ALA A 821 -10.96 60.04 8.74
N GLU A 822 -10.17 58.98 8.59
CA GLU A 822 -10.59 57.67 8.07
C GLU A 822 -11.64 57.03 8.98
N ASN A 823 -11.38 56.98 10.28
CA ASN A 823 -12.34 56.51 11.28
C ASN A 823 -13.65 57.31 11.21
N ALA A 824 -13.57 58.64 11.02
CA ALA A 824 -14.77 59.46 10.85
C ALA A 824 -15.57 59.10 9.58
N VAL A 825 -14.91 58.75 8.47
CA VAL A 825 -15.57 58.28 7.24
C VAL A 825 -16.30 56.96 7.49
N TYR A 826 -15.64 55.98 8.13
CA TYR A 826 -16.25 54.69 8.42
C TYR A 826 -17.47 54.82 9.35
N TRP A 827 -17.41 55.63 10.40
CA TRP A 827 -18.59 55.85 11.25
C TRP A 827 -19.74 56.57 10.54
N ARG A 828 -19.44 57.50 9.62
CA ARG A 828 -20.49 58.10 8.78
C ARG A 828 -21.07 57.12 7.77
N TYR A 829 -20.28 56.18 7.28
CA TYR A 829 -20.77 55.09 6.45
C TYR A 829 -21.71 54.17 7.22
N VAL A 830 -21.40 53.85 8.48
CA VAL A 830 -22.30 53.09 9.38
C VAL A 830 -23.63 53.80 9.58
N ASP A 831 -23.61 55.12 9.84
CA ASP A 831 -24.83 55.92 9.98
C ASP A 831 -25.70 55.83 8.71
N CYS A 832 -25.07 55.94 7.53
CA CYS A 832 -25.76 55.79 6.24
C CYS A 832 -26.37 54.40 6.06
N MET A 833 -25.63 53.33 6.39
CA MET A 833 -26.11 51.96 6.22
C MET A 833 -27.22 51.59 7.20
N LYS A 834 -27.11 52.02 8.47
CA LYS A 834 -28.18 51.85 9.47
C LYS A 834 -29.46 52.57 9.07
N TYR A 835 -29.34 53.77 8.50
CA TYR A 835 -30.51 54.53 8.05
C TYR A 835 -31.20 53.88 6.85
N ARG A 836 -30.44 53.43 5.85
CA ARG A 836 -30.99 52.88 4.60
C ARG A 836 -31.51 51.47 4.70
N HIS A 837 -30.82 50.61 5.44
CA HIS A 837 -31.10 49.18 5.47
C HIS A 837 -31.72 48.72 6.80
N GLY A 838 -31.79 49.61 7.79
CA GLY A 838 -32.18 49.28 9.16
C GLY A 838 -30.98 48.82 9.99
N THR A 839 -31.02 49.09 11.30
CA THR A 839 -29.90 48.87 12.23
C THR A 839 -29.41 47.42 12.24
N ASP A 840 -30.32 46.46 12.09
CA ASP A 840 -30.04 45.03 12.18
C ASP A 840 -29.81 44.36 10.82
N SER A 841 -29.76 45.15 9.73
CA SER A 841 -29.43 44.60 8.41
C SER A 841 -28.00 44.09 8.37
N LYS A 842 -27.79 43.09 7.51
CA LYS A 842 -26.46 42.54 7.24
C LYS A 842 -25.50 43.64 6.78
N GLU A 843 -25.97 44.58 5.97
CA GLU A 843 -25.21 45.70 5.44
C GLU A 843 -24.78 46.68 6.54
N ALA A 844 -25.68 47.00 7.47
CA ALA A 844 -25.37 47.83 8.63
C ALA A 844 -24.40 47.14 9.61
N GLN A 845 -24.55 45.83 9.82
CA GLN A 845 -23.65 45.03 10.66
C GLN A 845 -22.25 44.91 10.04
N ILE A 846 -22.14 44.67 8.72
CA ILE A 846 -20.86 44.65 8.00
C ILE A 846 -20.17 46.03 8.08
N ALA A 847 -20.93 47.11 7.86
CA ALA A 847 -20.39 48.47 7.99
C ALA A 847 -19.91 48.73 9.41
N GLN A 848 -20.68 48.31 10.43
CA GLN A 848 -20.34 48.48 11.84
C GLN A 848 -19.08 47.69 12.21
N HIS A 849 -18.97 46.43 11.82
CA HIS A 849 -17.77 45.64 12.05
C HIS A 849 -16.53 46.21 11.35
N ARG A 850 -16.67 46.78 10.15
CA ARG A 850 -15.56 47.48 9.48
C ARG A 850 -15.13 48.73 10.24
N ALA A 851 -16.07 49.52 10.76
CA ALA A 851 -15.76 50.69 11.59
C ALA A 851 -15.14 50.30 12.95
N GLU A 852 -15.61 49.21 13.56
CA GLU A 852 -15.05 48.65 14.78
C GLU A 852 -13.65 48.08 14.56
N LEU A 853 -13.40 47.40 13.43
CA LEU A 853 -12.07 46.89 13.06
C LEU A 853 -11.09 48.03 12.81
N SER A 854 -11.51 49.08 12.09
CA SER A 854 -10.73 50.30 11.91
C SER A 854 -10.40 50.98 13.25
N ARG A 855 -11.32 50.91 14.23
CA ARG A 855 -11.07 51.38 15.59
C ARG A 855 -10.15 50.46 16.38
N THR A 856 -10.24 49.14 16.24
CA THR A 856 -9.36 48.20 16.95
C THR A 856 -7.94 48.16 16.38
N MET A 857 -7.72 48.66 15.16
CA MET A 857 -6.37 48.98 14.66
C MET A 857 -5.64 50.02 15.54
N GLU A 858 -6.34 50.71 16.48
CA GLU A 858 -5.73 51.49 17.57
C GLU A 858 -4.88 50.68 18.55
N PHE A 859 -5.00 49.34 18.56
CA PHE A 859 -4.35 48.44 19.53
C PHE A 859 -3.52 47.32 18.91
N VAL A 860 -3.49 47.21 17.57
CA VAL A 860 -2.69 46.21 16.86
C VAL A 860 -1.27 46.76 16.62
N TYR A 861 -0.24 45.92 16.72
CA TYR A 861 1.14 46.30 16.41
C TYR A 861 1.27 46.56 14.90
N SER A 862 1.09 47.82 14.51
CA SER A 862 1.41 48.33 13.17
C SER A 862 2.07 49.69 13.30
N ASP A 863 2.94 50.03 12.36
CA ASP A 863 3.66 51.31 12.37
C ASP A 863 2.74 52.54 12.25
N TYR A 864 1.47 52.30 11.89
CA TYR A 864 0.42 53.30 11.72
C TYR A 864 -0.58 53.33 12.88
N CYS A 865 -0.36 52.53 13.92
CA CYS A 865 -1.23 52.47 15.09
C CYS A 865 -1.10 53.75 15.94
N PRO A 866 -2.19 54.47 16.27
CA PRO A 866 -2.17 55.66 17.12
C PRO A 866 -1.45 55.48 18.47
N TYR A 867 -1.45 54.27 19.05
CA TYR A 867 -0.67 53.97 20.24
C TYR A 867 0.85 54.01 19.97
N TRP A 868 1.31 53.37 18.90
CA TRP A 868 2.73 53.35 18.51
C TRP A 868 3.19 54.68 17.92
N ILE A 869 2.34 55.42 17.23
CA ILE A 869 2.62 56.78 16.74
C ILE A 869 3.02 57.71 17.89
N LYS A 870 2.41 57.59 19.07
CA LYS A 870 2.81 58.37 20.26
C LYS A 870 4.22 58.03 20.72
N TRP A 871 4.57 56.74 20.71
CA TRP A 871 5.93 56.26 21.03
C TRP A 871 6.95 56.71 19.98
N TYR A 872 6.63 56.59 18.69
CA TYR A 872 7.52 57.05 17.61
C TYR A 872 7.72 58.57 17.62
N LYS A 873 6.69 59.35 17.97
CA LYS A 873 6.85 60.80 18.18
C LYS A 873 7.76 61.10 19.37
N LEU A 874 7.66 60.32 20.46
CA LEU A 874 8.54 60.48 21.61
C LEU A 874 9.99 60.11 21.26
N ASP A 875 10.22 58.96 20.62
CA ASP A 875 11.55 58.54 20.15
C ASP A 875 12.13 59.54 19.14
N GLY A 876 11.34 60.00 18.17
CA GLY A 876 11.74 61.06 17.24
C GLY A 876 12.13 62.35 17.95
N LYS A 877 11.39 62.77 18.99
CA LYS A 877 11.75 63.94 19.83
C LYS A 877 13.04 63.71 20.61
N VAL A 878 13.23 62.52 21.18
CA VAL A 878 14.46 62.15 21.90
C VAL A 878 15.65 62.18 20.94
N ARG A 879 15.52 61.59 19.75
CA ARG A 879 16.56 61.63 18.70
C ARG A 879 16.82 63.04 18.19
N TRP A 880 15.78 63.84 18.03
CA TRP A 880 15.91 65.26 17.67
C TRP A 880 16.74 66.02 18.72
N VAL A 881 16.41 65.89 20.01
CA VAL A 881 17.18 66.49 21.11
C VAL A 881 18.61 65.94 21.16
N TYR A 882 18.79 64.63 21.01
CA TYR A 882 20.11 64.00 20.94
C TYR A 882 20.99 64.63 19.86
N TYR A 883 20.46 64.80 18.65
CA TYR A 883 21.20 65.39 17.55
C TYR A 883 21.47 66.89 17.76
N GLN A 884 20.55 67.64 18.38
CA GLN A 884 20.82 69.03 18.77
C GLN A 884 21.95 69.14 19.81
N LEU A 885 21.91 68.30 20.85
CA LEU A 885 22.97 68.26 21.88
C LEU A 885 24.32 67.88 21.29
N LYS A 886 24.37 66.94 20.35
CA LYS A 886 25.57 66.58 19.60
C LYS A 886 26.09 67.73 18.74
N ALA A 887 25.21 68.45 18.05
CA ALA A 887 25.59 69.61 17.25
C ALA A 887 26.16 70.77 18.10
N GLU A 888 25.71 70.89 19.35
CA GLU A 888 26.17 71.92 20.30
C GLU A 888 27.40 71.49 21.14
N GLY A 889 27.84 70.23 21.02
CA GLY A 889 29.03 69.72 21.73
C GLY A 889 28.77 69.19 23.15
N TYR A 890 27.51 68.94 23.53
CA TYR A 890 27.14 68.37 24.82
C TYR A 890 27.19 66.83 24.81
N ASP A 891 28.34 66.25 24.47
CA ASP A 891 28.51 64.82 24.20
C ASP A 891 28.11 63.91 25.37
N ASN A 892 28.44 64.30 26.60
CA ASN A 892 28.11 63.51 27.79
C ASN A 892 26.60 63.42 28.04
N VAL A 893 25.87 64.51 27.80
CA VAL A 893 24.40 64.56 27.98
C VAL A 893 23.72 63.79 26.85
N ALA A 894 24.21 63.93 25.61
CA ALA A 894 23.71 63.17 24.48
C ALA A 894 23.94 61.65 24.64
N ALA A 895 25.11 61.24 25.17
CA ALA A 895 25.41 59.84 25.42
C ALA A 895 24.48 59.23 26.47
N GLU A 896 24.18 59.96 27.55
CA GLU A 896 23.23 59.51 28.57
C GLU A 896 21.79 59.44 28.01
N LEU A 897 21.36 60.43 27.23
CA LEU A 897 20.05 60.43 26.57
C LEU A 897 19.88 59.26 25.58
N LYS A 898 20.95 58.83 24.91
CA LYS A 898 20.93 57.66 24.01
C LYS A 898 20.87 56.33 24.77
N ARG A 899 21.34 56.31 26.01
CA ARG A 899 21.38 55.12 26.86
C ARG A 899 20.02 54.81 27.48
N GLN A 900 19.30 55.85 27.86
CA GLN A 900 17.91 55.82 28.34
C GLN A 900 16.96 55.53 27.18
#